data_AF-B7PT23-F1
#
_entry.id   AF-B7PT23-F1
#
_cell.length_a   1.000
_cell.length_b   1.000
_cell.length_c   1.000
_cell.angle_alpha   90.00
_cell.angle_beta   90.00
_cell.angle_gamma   90.00
#
_symmetry.space_group_name_H-M   'P 1'
#
loop_
_entity.id
_entity.type
_entity.pdbx_description
1 polymer ?
#
loop_
_entity_poly.entity_id
_entity_poly.type
_entity_poly.pdbx_seq_one_letter_code
_entity_poly.pdbx_strand_id
1 'polypeptide(L)'
;MKSALDLGIATRCRDLQSFSDVPSDLEPYTQFEAEIDFKTVFVRQVLQEYSEALCKRASRCLLNQVVVCTSRWTEGMDSLLRLLRAQHSPVVLFSSFAEAAVYARVPTFVRYVDPKARDAALLVVCAMFQPLVLVLSSTWKGAQRIYDQFKLLTQDSKIPKCGVLYAGGSEAGKEVQLVNGVDVLIATPLCLLRVMHKYDHLVVNLKRCCHLVLDDGERLIEEFTEEVKLLEGSRGRKAVVCTSSHESALKVHRLLQSESIFALLLHDGLPMVSVRGVANEWAAPHKDTCAPVLVAQDNILSWAGIRDAAVLVHYDVPELSRFNFGFRFSCLAERMRSFDAKGDSDPRDSPLAHLILTRDNAHLSVQLAEFLTRVGAKVPPAFEQLANEELQRRACNPERPLCAHLKSFGRCLAPPTTSGTACRDRHGVVAALDRPRGWRHLPTSGEVRIFVTKMVDATYFYAWVLEHWDPAADPTAGKGGAAVVHTEFQEAMLEMNAYFAVPGGDRHIGLGENESPVVGGVYAVEVDADQFHRVQVVSVMPESGGVACSSLRAEVFHMDHGGSSKVALRRLLRLPERLARLPPFAVEVFCCRVQPQDRDLEWTFQAECTSHSLVTEKELVGKVVLCLGNTLWLDPLVKRTYLDRSG
;
A
#
# COMPACT_ATOMS: atom_id res chain seq x y z
N MET A 1 -35.09 28.06 -34.58
CA MET A 1 -35.62 27.98 -33.21
C MET A 1 -34.56 27.26 -32.38
N LYS A 2 -33.58 27.90 -31.74
CA LYS A 2 -33.64 28.77 -30.54
C LYS A 2 -34.50 28.18 -29.41
N SER A 3 -33.88 28.00 -28.23
CA SER A 3 -34.37 27.47 -26.95
C SER A 3 -34.64 25.95 -26.94
N ALA A 4 -34.08 25.10 -26.08
CA ALA A 4 -33.80 25.27 -24.66
C ALA A 4 -32.58 24.44 -24.19
N LEU A 5 -31.38 24.98 -24.41
CA LEU A 5 -30.13 24.54 -23.76
C LEU A 5 -29.73 25.68 -22.80
N ASP A 6 -30.43 25.79 -21.67
CA ASP A 6 -30.04 26.58 -20.52
C ASP A 6 -30.96 26.23 -19.35
N LEU A 7 -30.44 25.38 -18.45
CA LEU A 7 -30.89 24.99 -17.08
C LEU A 7 -30.32 23.57 -16.87
N GLY A 8 -29.17 23.34 -16.24
CA GLY A 8 -28.72 23.95 -15.00
C GLY A 8 -29.57 23.43 -13.85
N ILE A 9 -29.25 22.23 -13.32
CA ILE A 9 -29.33 21.85 -11.90
C ILE A 9 -28.35 20.68 -11.69
N ALA A 10 -27.21 21.02 -11.11
CA ALA A 10 -26.45 20.09 -10.27
C ALA A 10 -27.22 19.91 -8.98
N THR A 11 -27.60 18.68 -8.63
CA THR A 11 -28.14 18.39 -7.30
C THR A 11 -26.98 18.40 -6.30
N ARG A 12 -26.99 19.42 -5.43
CA ARG A 12 -26.08 19.55 -4.28
C ARG A 12 -26.32 18.39 -3.31
N CYS A 13 -25.23 17.86 -2.77
CA CYS A 13 -25.19 17.06 -1.56
C CYS A 13 -25.53 17.95 -0.35
N ARG A 14 -26.82 18.26 -0.14
CA ARG A 14 -27.42 18.73 1.11
C ARG A 14 -28.83 18.14 1.13
N ASP A 15 -29.25 17.66 2.29
CA ASP A 15 -30.58 17.08 2.56
C ASP A 15 -30.65 15.54 2.50
N LEU A 16 -29.93 14.88 3.41
CA LEU A 16 -30.40 13.64 4.04
C LEU A 16 -30.54 13.93 5.54
N GLN A 17 -31.73 14.38 5.93
CA GLN A 17 -32.13 14.49 7.33
C GLN A 17 -32.98 13.25 7.67
N SER A 18 -32.43 12.41 8.56
CA SER A 18 -33.00 11.21 9.21
C SER A 18 -32.82 9.84 8.52
N PHE A 19 -32.21 8.94 9.29
CA PHE A 19 -32.28 7.48 9.19
C PHE A 19 -33.48 7.03 10.03
N SER A 20 -34.66 6.92 9.44
CA SER A 20 -35.79 6.28 10.11
C SER A 20 -36.79 5.88 9.05
N ASP A 21 -36.63 4.65 8.55
CA ASP A 21 -37.68 3.78 7.99
C ASP A 21 -37.03 2.45 7.55
N VAL A 22 -36.38 1.76 8.50
CA VAL A 22 -35.92 0.37 8.32
C VAL A 22 -36.80 -0.53 9.20
N PRO A 23 -37.47 -1.57 8.65
CA PRO A 23 -38.26 -2.52 9.42
C PRO A 23 -37.42 -3.23 10.49
N SER A 24 -38.00 -3.47 11.67
CA SER A 24 -37.34 -3.97 12.88
C SER A 24 -36.91 -5.45 12.86
N ASP A 25 -37.10 -6.17 11.75
CA ASP A 25 -37.01 -7.63 11.74
C ASP A 25 -35.84 -8.17 10.88
N LEU A 26 -34.82 -7.32 10.62
CA LEU A 26 -33.57 -7.71 9.97
C LEU A 26 -32.39 -7.26 10.85
N GLU A 27 -31.81 -8.20 11.58
CA GLU A 27 -30.52 -7.98 12.24
C GLU A 27 -29.42 -7.69 11.19
N PRO A 28 -28.48 -6.79 11.50
CA PRO A 28 -27.62 -6.15 10.50
C PRO A 28 -26.46 -7.06 10.08
N TYR A 29 -26.55 -7.64 8.89
CA TYR A 29 -25.37 -8.06 8.13
C TYR A 29 -24.66 -6.80 7.60
N THR A 30 -23.88 -6.15 8.44
CA THR A 30 -22.92 -5.12 8.02
C THR A 30 -21.55 -5.43 8.62
N GLN A 31 -20.68 -5.97 7.78
CA GLN A 31 -19.27 -5.56 7.61
C GLN A 31 -18.50 -6.65 6.88
N PHE A 32 -18.64 -6.72 5.56
CA PHE A 32 -17.58 -7.24 4.68
C PHE A 32 -17.70 -6.51 3.34
N GLU A 33 -16.98 -5.40 3.21
CA GLU A 33 -16.55 -4.93 1.89
C GLU A 33 -15.49 -5.92 1.38
N ALA A 34 -15.95 -6.98 0.72
CA ALA A 34 -15.09 -7.81 -0.11
C ALA A 34 -15.03 -7.15 -1.49
N GLU A 35 -13.87 -6.58 -1.85
CA GLU A 35 -13.54 -6.26 -3.24
C GLU A 35 -13.58 -7.56 -4.05
N ILE A 36 -14.65 -7.74 -4.84
CA ILE A 36 -14.78 -8.87 -5.77
C ILE A 36 -13.92 -8.57 -7.00
N ASP A 37 -12.75 -9.21 -7.11
CA ASP A 37 -11.93 -9.21 -8.33
C ASP A 37 -12.42 -10.30 -9.30
N PHE A 38 -13.44 -9.97 -10.09
CA PHE A 38 -13.99 -10.83 -11.13
C PHE A 38 -12.95 -11.12 -12.24
N LYS A 39 -12.30 -12.29 -12.21
CA LYS A 39 -11.33 -12.66 -13.25
C LYS A 39 -11.99 -13.09 -14.57
N THR A 40 -12.00 -12.14 -15.51
CA THR A 40 -11.76 -12.18 -16.98
C THR A 40 -12.46 -13.20 -17.89
N VAL A 41 -12.73 -14.44 -17.49
CA VAL A 41 -13.32 -15.47 -18.40
C VAL A 41 -14.84 -15.40 -18.40
N PHE A 42 -15.47 -15.35 -17.22
CA PHE A 42 -16.93 -15.23 -17.11
C PHE A 42 -17.44 -13.84 -17.49
N VAL A 43 -16.68 -12.78 -17.17
CA VAL A 43 -17.01 -11.41 -17.63
C VAL A 43 -17.03 -11.33 -19.15
N ARG A 44 -16.11 -11.99 -19.85
CA ARG A 44 -16.09 -12.02 -21.32
C ARG A 44 -17.33 -12.70 -21.88
N GLN A 45 -17.75 -13.83 -21.31
CA GLN A 45 -18.98 -14.53 -21.71
C GLN A 45 -20.23 -13.70 -21.39
N VAL A 46 -20.33 -13.09 -20.21
CA VAL A 46 -21.44 -12.19 -19.86
C VAL A 46 -21.48 -10.98 -20.78
N LEU A 47 -20.33 -10.37 -21.10
CA LEU A 47 -20.24 -9.27 -22.07
C LEU A 47 -20.56 -9.72 -23.50
N GLN A 48 -20.24 -10.97 -23.87
CA GLN A 48 -20.64 -11.56 -25.16
C GLN A 48 -22.14 -11.81 -25.21
N GLU A 49 -22.73 -12.44 -24.19
CA GLU A 49 -24.18 -12.62 -24.05
C GLU A 49 -24.91 -11.28 -24.07
N TYR A 50 -24.38 -10.27 -23.36
CA TYR A 50 -24.88 -8.91 -23.40
C TYR A 50 -24.76 -8.29 -24.80
N SER A 51 -23.63 -8.45 -25.48
CA SER A 51 -23.42 -8.00 -26.86
C SER A 51 -24.37 -8.69 -27.85
N GLU A 52 -24.62 -9.99 -27.68
CA GLU A 52 -25.56 -10.75 -28.51
C GLU A 52 -27.01 -10.34 -28.23
N ALA A 53 -27.36 -10.10 -26.97
CA ALA A 53 -28.65 -9.55 -26.58
C ALA A 53 -28.87 -8.14 -27.14
N LEU A 54 -27.82 -7.32 -27.23
CA LEU A 54 -27.85 -6.02 -27.91
C LEU A 54 -28.11 -6.18 -29.42
N CYS A 55 -27.41 -7.08 -30.10
CA CYS A 55 -27.63 -7.36 -31.54
C CYS A 55 -29.05 -7.84 -31.85
N LYS A 56 -29.72 -8.50 -30.89
CA LYS A 56 -31.08 -9.04 -31.01
C LYS A 56 -32.18 -8.06 -30.57
N ARG A 57 -31.85 -6.88 -30.00
CA ARG A 57 -32.83 -5.89 -29.52
C ARG A 57 -33.46 -5.11 -30.68
N ALA A 58 -34.76 -5.33 -30.90
CA ALA A 58 -35.56 -4.54 -31.82
C ALA A 58 -36.02 -3.22 -31.17
N SER A 59 -35.15 -2.20 -31.11
CA SER A 59 -35.55 -0.77 -31.07
C SER A 59 -34.32 0.16 -31.05
N ARG A 60 -34.50 1.36 -31.61
CA ARG A 60 -33.52 2.44 -31.82
C ARG A 60 -32.95 3.10 -30.54
N CYS A 61 -32.71 2.34 -29.47
CA CYS A 61 -31.92 2.83 -28.35
C CYS A 61 -30.44 2.57 -28.64
N LEU A 62 -29.79 3.51 -29.31
CA LEU A 62 -28.33 3.54 -29.37
C LEU A 62 -27.80 3.61 -27.93
N LEU A 63 -26.78 2.81 -27.65
CA LEU A 63 -26.13 2.78 -26.35
C LEU A 63 -25.35 4.10 -26.20
N ASN A 64 -26.02 5.13 -25.68
CA ASN A 64 -25.52 6.51 -25.74
C ASN A 64 -24.37 6.78 -24.75
N GLN A 65 -24.23 5.98 -23.68
CA GLN A 65 -23.20 6.21 -22.66
C GLN A 65 -22.89 4.94 -21.86
N VAL A 66 -21.60 4.62 -21.72
CA VAL A 66 -21.10 3.61 -20.78
C VAL A 66 -20.41 4.34 -19.65
N VAL A 67 -20.85 4.14 -18.41
CA VAL A 67 -20.18 4.71 -17.22
C VAL A 67 -19.44 3.59 -16.51
N VAL A 68 -18.12 3.75 -16.37
CA VAL A 68 -17.25 2.81 -15.67
C VAL A 68 -16.77 3.46 -14.38
N CYS A 69 -17.27 2.98 -13.25
CA CYS A 69 -16.77 3.37 -11.93
C CYS A 69 -15.64 2.42 -11.53
N THR A 70 -14.46 2.95 -11.21
CA THR A 70 -13.34 2.13 -10.77
C THR A 70 -12.58 2.79 -9.62
N SER A 71 -12.14 1.96 -8.68
CA SER A 71 -11.20 2.34 -7.64
C SER A 71 -9.75 2.25 -8.11
N ARG A 72 -9.47 1.58 -9.24
CA ARG A 72 -8.09 1.31 -9.74
C ARG A 72 -7.97 1.22 -11.25
N TRP A 73 -6.80 1.62 -11.76
CA TRP A 73 -6.37 1.37 -13.14
C TRP A 73 -5.62 0.03 -13.26
N THR A 74 -6.14 -0.88 -14.09
CA THR A 74 -5.61 -2.24 -14.32
C THR A 74 -5.46 -2.57 -15.81
N GLU A 75 -4.72 -3.62 -16.16
CA GLU A 75 -4.62 -4.09 -17.56
C GLU A 75 -5.97 -4.52 -18.15
N GLY A 76 -6.84 -5.09 -17.31
CA GLY A 76 -8.21 -5.44 -17.68
C GLY A 76 -9.03 -4.20 -18.02
N MET A 77 -8.89 -3.13 -17.24
CA MET A 77 -9.53 -1.84 -17.50
C MET A 77 -9.03 -1.23 -18.81
N ASP A 78 -7.72 -1.22 -19.04
CA ASP A 78 -7.15 -0.69 -20.29
C ASP A 78 -7.64 -1.50 -21.51
N SER A 79 -7.70 -2.83 -21.39
CA SER A 79 -8.23 -3.70 -22.44
C SER A 79 -9.72 -3.46 -22.72
N LEU A 80 -10.53 -3.33 -21.66
CA LEU A 80 -11.96 -3.02 -21.77
C LEU A 80 -12.19 -1.66 -22.42
N LEU A 81 -11.47 -0.63 -22.00
CA LEU A 81 -11.61 0.71 -22.58
C LEU A 81 -11.17 0.73 -24.04
N ARG A 82 -10.07 0.05 -24.40
CA ARG A 82 -9.68 -0.11 -25.82
C ARG A 82 -10.79 -0.75 -26.65
N LEU A 83 -11.51 -1.73 -26.10
CA LEU A 83 -12.63 -2.39 -26.78
C LEU A 83 -13.85 -1.48 -26.89
N LEU A 84 -14.27 -0.83 -25.80
CA LEU A 84 -15.42 0.09 -25.78
C LEU A 84 -15.21 1.30 -26.68
N ARG A 85 -13.97 1.80 -26.79
CA ARG A 85 -13.58 2.92 -27.68
C ARG A 85 -13.93 2.70 -29.15
N ALA A 86 -13.97 1.45 -29.61
CA ALA A 86 -14.27 1.16 -31.01
C ALA A 86 -15.74 1.50 -31.38
N GLN A 87 -16.64 1.55 -30.39
CA GLN A 87 -18.09 1.68 -30.61
C GLN A 87 -18.79 2.73 -29.72
N HIS A 88 -18.15 3.21 -28.66
CA HIS A 88 -18.75 4.10 -27.65
C HIS A 88 -17.75 5.15 -27.10
N SER A 89 -18.28 6.22 -26.47
CA SER A 89 -17.52 7.18 -25.67
C SER A 89 -17.74 6.94 -24.16
N PRO A 90 -16.98 6.02 -23.53
CA PRO A 90 -17.17 5.68 -22.11
C PRO A 90 -16.75 6.83 -21.19
N VAL A 91 -17.55 7.11 -20.17
CA VAL A 91 -17.17 7.98 -19.05
C VAL A 91 -16.55 7.12 -17.96
N VAL A 92 -15.30 7.40 -17.59
CA VAL A 92 -14.60 6.68 -16.52
C VAL A 92 -14.55 7.57 -15.29
N LEU A 93 -15.08 7.08 -14.18
CA LEU A 93 -15.07 7.75 -12.88
C LEU A 93 -14.08 7.03 -11.98
N PHE A 94 -13.00 7.72 -11.62
CA PHE A 94 -12.04 7.25 -10.61
C PHE A 94 -12.47 7.76 -9.23
N SER A 95 -12.68 6.85 -8.28
CA SER A 95 -12.90 7.23 -6.87
C SER A 95 -11.60 7.63 -6.15
N SER A 96 -10.45 7.51 -6.80
CA SER A 96 -9.12 7.86 -6.29
C SER A 96 -8.39 8.82 -7.22
N PHE A 97 -7.94 9.95 -6.70
CA PHE A 97 -7.14 10.92 -7.46
C PHE A 97 -5.73 10.41 -7.82
N ALA A 98 -5.14 9.51 -7.02
CA ALA A 98 -3.90 8.83 -7.41
C ALA A 98 -4.10 7.96 -8.66
N GLU A 99 -5.25 7.30 -8.77
CA GLU A 99 -5.59 6.44 -9.90
C GLU A 99 -5.96 7.25 -11.14
N ALA A 100 -6.62 8.39 -10.94
CA ALA A 100 -6.79 9.39 -11.98
C ALA A 100 -5.44 9.92 -12.50
N ALA A 101 -4.43 10.08 -11.62
CA ALA A 101 -3.09 10.51 -12.03
C ALA A 101 -2.32 9.42 -12.80
N VAL A 102 -2.46 8.15 -12.41
CA VAL A 102 -1.97 6.99 -13.19
C VAL A 102 -2.58 7.00 -14.59
N TYR A 103 -3.91 7.15 -14.66
CA TYR A 103 -4.65 7.22 -15.93
C TYR A 103 -4.23 8.40 -16.80
N ALA A 104 -4.10 9.58 -16.21
CA ALA A 104 -3.67 10.81 -16.89
C ALA A 104 -2.16 10.82 -17.22
N ARG A 105 -1.42 9.78 -16.82
CA ARG A 105 0.04 9.65 -17.01
C ARG A 105 0.81 10.87 -16.52
N VAL A 106 0.44 11.38 -15.34
CA VAL A 106 1.13 12.52 -14.72
C VAL A 106 2.61 12.15 -14.52
N PRO A 107 3.56 12.81 -15.21
CA PRO A 107 4.99 12.53 -15.04
C PRO A 107 5.38 12.68 -13.57
N THR A 108 5.89 11.59 -12.98
CA THR A 108 6.24 11.53 -11.57
C THR A 108 7.74 11.32 -11.41
N PHE A 109 8.42 12.29 -10.80
CA PHE A 109 9.86 12.25 -10.56
C PHE A 109 10.16 11.94 -9.09
N VAL A 110 11.03 10.96 -8.85
CA VAL A 110 11.32 10.47 -7.49
C VAL A 110 12.73 10.83 -7.08
N ARG A 111 12.89 11.41 -5.89
CA ARG A 111 14.18 11.64 -5.26
C ARG A 111 14.23 10.85 -3.96
N TYR A 112 15.03 9.79 -3.94
CA TYR A 112 15.34 9.05 -2.72
C TYR A 112 16.61 9.64 -2.08
N VAL A 113 16.47 10.23 -0.89
CA VAL A 113 17.54 10.95 -0.19
C VAL A 113 17.63 10.55 1.28
N ASP A 114 18.77 10.82 1.91
CA ASP A 114 18.88 10.74 3.37
C ASP A 114 17.87 11.71 4.03
N PRO A 115 17.24 11.35 5.17
CA PRO A 115 16.32 12.25 5.87
C PRO A 115 16.87 13.67 6.10
N LYS A 116 18.17 13.82 6.36
CA LYS A 116 18.81 15.13 6.57
C LYS A 116 18.92 15.96 5.29
N ALA A 117 18.90 15.32 4.12
CA ALA A 117 18.99 15.96 2.82
C ALA A 117 17.61 16.29 2.21
N ARG A 118 16.50 16.00 2.92
CA ARG A 118 15.13 16.23 2.44
C ARG A 118 14.87 17.69 2.08
N ASP A 119 15.32 18.63 2.92
CA ASP A 119 15.15 20.07 2.70
C ASP A 119 15.94 20.55 1.48
N ALA A 120 17.18 20.07 1.33
CA ALA A 120 18.00 20.37 0.16
C ALA A 120 17.38 19.78 -1.12
N ALA A 121 16.82 18.57 -1.06
CA ALA A 121 16.10 17.98 -2.19
C ALA A 121 14.85 18.78 -2.57
N LEU A 122 14.10 19.27 -1.58
CA LEU A 122 12.97 20.17 -1.80
C LEU A 122 13.43 21.47 -2.47
N LEU A 123 14.51 22.09 -1.99
CA LEU A 123 15.05 23.29 -2.62
C LEU A 123 15.49 23.01 -4.05
N VAL A 124 16.11 21.87 -4.36
CA VAL A 124 16.43 21.54 -5.76
C VAL A 124 15.17 21.37 -6.62
N VAL A 125 14.07 20.84 -6.07
CA VAL A 125 12.77 20.74 -6.78
C VAL A 125 12.14 22.12 -6.97
N CYS A 126 12.14 22.96 -5.93
CA CYS A 126 11.56 24.30 -5.95
C CYS A 126 12.45 25.34 -6.68
N ALA A 127 13.76 25.07 -6.84
CA ALA A 127 14.76 26.05 -7.27
C ALA A 127 15.52 25.69 -8.55
N MET A 128 15.06 24.76 -9.39
CA MET A 128 15.72 24.48 -10.68
C MET A 128 15.94 25.77 -11.53
N PHE A 129 17.11 26.41 -11.76
CA PHE A 129 18.48 26.48 -11.23
C PHE A 129 19.07 27.85 -11.68
N GLN A 130 19.10 28.92 -10.87
CA GLN A 130 19.17 30.28 -11.46
C GLN A 130 19.86 31.37 -10.60
N PRO A 131 20.53 32.35 -11.25
CA PRO A 131 21.05 33.54 -10.59
C PRO A 131 19.92 34.45 -10.11
N LEU A 132 20.10 35.01 -8.92
CA LEU A 132 19.26 36.06 -8.35
C LEU A 132 19.52 37.39 -9.09
N VAL A 133 20.77 37.63 -9.50
CA VAL A 133 21.23 38.81 -10.21
C VAL A 133 21.95 38.41 -11.50
N LEU A 134 21.49 38.92 -12.64
CA LEU A 134 22.22 38.84 -13.92
C LEU A 134 22.81 40.21 -14.25
N VAL A 135 24.12 40.26 -14.46
CA VAL A 135 24.82 41.45 -14.96
C VAL A 135 25.27 41.17 -16.39
N LEU A 136 24.71 41.88 -17.37
CA LEU A 136 25.17 41.85 -18.75
C LEU A 136 26.20 42.94 -18.96
N SER A 137 27.34 42.61 -19.52
CA SER A 137 28.38 43.58 -19.91
C SER A 137 28.62 43.53 -21.41
N SER A 138 28.82 44.70 -22.02
CA SER A 138 29.09 44.82 -23.46
C SER A 138 30.42 44.19 -23.86
N THR A 139 31.37 44.04 -22.93
CA THR A 139 32.70 43.48 -23.21
C THR A 139 33.13 42.44 -22.18
N TRP A 140 33.98 41.51 -22.59
CA TRP A 140 34.58 40.53 -21.68
C TRP A 140 35.44 41.20 -20.60
N LYS A 141 36.10 42.33 -20.93
CA LYS A 141 36.89 43.12 -19.97
C LYS A 141 36.00 43.75 -18.89
N GLY A 142 34.84 44.26 -19.28
CA GLY A 142 33.83 44.77 -18.34
C GLY A 142 33.30 43.65 -17.44
N ALA A 143 32.90 42.52 -18.02
CA ALA A 143 32.45 41.35 -17.28
C ALA A 143 33.50 40.86 -16.26
N GLN A 144 34.76 40.72 -16.68
CA GLN A 144 35.85 40.29 -15.81
C GLN A 144 36.13 41.32 -14.71
N ARG A 145 36.15 42.62 -15.03
CA ARG A 145 36.36 43.70 -14.06
C ARG A 145 35.29 43.70 -12.97
N ILE A 146 34.02 43.58 -13.35
CA ILE A 146 32.90 43.51 -12.40
C ILE A 146 33.02 42.27 -11.54
N TYR A 147 33.38 41.12 -12.13
CA TYR A 147 33.59 39.88 -11.38
C TYR A 147 34.73 40.00 -10.36
N ASP A 148 35.85 40.61 -10.75
CA ASP A 148 37.00 40.81 -9.85
C ASP A 148 36.62 41.78 -8.71
N GLN A 149 35.94 42.88 -9.02
CA GLN A 149 35.43 43.81 -8.00
C GLN A 149 34.44 43.14 -7.06
N PHE A 150 33.53 42.33 -7.59
CA PHE A 150 32.59 41.56 -6.77
C PHE A 150 33.33 40.60 -5.84
N LYS A 151 34.33 39.89 -6.37
CA LYS A 151 35.17 38.99 -5.58
C LYS A 151 35.93 39.72 -4.49
N LEU A 152 36.43 40.94 -4.74
CA LEU A 152 37.07 41.79 -3.74
C LEU A 152 36.08 42.21 -2.63
N LEU A 153 34.85 42.57 -2.99
CA LEU A 153 33.82 43.00 -2.04
C LEU A 153 33.26 41.83 -1.20
N THR A 154 33.32 40.61 -1.72
CA THR A 154 32.82 39.41 -1.04
C THR A 154 33.94 38.50 -0.53
N GLN A 155 35.18 38.98 -0.34
CA GLN A 155 36.31 38.13 0.07
C GLN A 155 36.07 37.40 1.38
N ASP A 156 35.41 38.06 2.33
CA ASP A 156 35.15 37.53 3.67
C ASP A 156 33.85 36.72 3.76
N SER A 157 33.14 36.55 2.65
CA SER A 157 31.85 35.85 2.63
C SER A 157 31.81 34.70 1.63
N LYS A 158 31.18 33.60 2.03
CA LYS A 158 30.91 32.46 1.13
C LYS A 158 29.71 32.70 0.21
N ILE A 159 28.91 33.73 0.49
CA ILE A 159 27.68 34.10 -0.22
C ILE A 159 27.65 35.63 -0.36
N PRO A 160 27.21 36.21 -1.49
CA PRO A 160 26.72 35.54 -2.70
C PRO A 160 27.83 34.88 -3.54
N LYS A 161 27.52 33.72 -4.12
CA LYS A 161 28.36 33.03 -5.11
C LYS A 161 28.32 33.78 -6.43
N CYS A 162 29.47 34.25 -6.88
CA CYS A 162 29.59 34.92 -8.18
C CYS A 162 30.19 33.99 -9.23
N GLY A 163 29.63 34.02 -10.44
CA GLY A 163 30.18 33.40 -11.65
C GLY A 163 30.30 34.41 -12.78
N VAL A 164 31.21 34.14 -13.73
CA VAL A 164 31.43 34.99 -14.91
C VAL A 164 31.51 34.19 -16.20
N LEU A 165 30.84 34.66 -17.26
CA LEU A 165 30.80 34.02 -18.59
C LEU A 165 31.01 35.04 -19.72
N TYR A 166 32.08 34.90 -20.48
CA TYR A 166 32.35 35.73 -21.66
C TYR A 166 33.02 34.93 -22.78
N ALA A 167 33.17 35.53 -23.96
CA ALA A 167 33.74 34.87 -25.13
C ALA A 167 35.21 34.45 -24.95
N GLY A 168 35.70 33.53 -25.79
CA GLY A 168 37.10 33.07 -25.76
C GLY A 168 37.36 31.81 -24.93
N GLY A 169 36.33 30.99 -24.68
CA GLY A 169 36.46 29.71 -23.98
C GLY A 169 36.39 29.81 -22.46
N SER A 170 35.97 30.96 -21.91
CA SER A 170 35.84 31.15 -20.46
C SER A 170 34.76 30.26 -19.83
N GLU A 171 33.88 29.69 -20.65
CA GLU A 171 32.86 28.71 -20.27
C GLU A 171 33.44 27.31 -19.96
N ALA A 172 34.62 26.98 -20.49
CA ALA A 172 35.23 25.66 -20.34
C ALA A 172 35.72 25.45 -18.90
N GLY A 173 35.25 24.37 -18.26
CA GLY A 173 35.58 24.05 -16.87
C GLY A 173 34.72 24.75 -15.84
N LYS A 174 33.79 25.63 -16.25
CA LYS A 174 32.82 26.29 -15.35
C LYS A 174 31.49 25.54 -15.26
N GLU A 175 31.33 24.41 -15.96
CA GLU A 175 30.10 23.62 -15.95
C GLU A 175 29.73 23.18 -14.53
N VAL A 176 30.71 22.67 -13.78
CA VAL A 176 30.50 22.24 -12.39
C VAL A 176 30.12 23.43 -11.50
N GLN A 177 30.73 24.61 -11.71
CA GLN A 177 30.39 25.82 -10.95
C GLN A 177 28.97 26.30 -11.25
N LEU A 178 28.56 26.32 -12.52
CA LEU A 178 27.22 26.72 -12.95
C LEU A 178 26.16 25.71 -12.48
N VAL A 179 26.44 24.40 -12.58
CA VAL A 179 25.58 23.32 -12.07
C VAL A 179 25.43 23.40 -10.54
N ASN A 180 26.47 23.81 -9.82
CA ASN A 180 26.44 24.01 -8.36
C ASN A 180 25.74 25.31 -7.92
N GLY A 181 25.26 26.12 -8.87
CA GLY A 181 24.51 27.35 -8.63
C GLY A 181 25.38 28.58 -8.38
N VAL A 182 24.99 29.70 -8.99
CA VAL A 182 25.56 31.04 -8.79
C VAL A 182 24.43 31.99 -8.40
N ASP A 183 24.67 32.87 -7.42
CA ASP A 183 23.71 33.88 -6.97
C ASP A 183 23.78 35.13 -7.86
N VAL A 184 25.00 35.47 -8.30
CA VAL A 184 25.28 36.56 -9.24
C VAL A 184 26.00 35.99 -10.45
N LEU A 185 25.38 36.13 -11.62
CA LEU A 185 25.98 35.75 -12.89
C LEU A 185 26.33 37.00 -13.69
N ILE A 186 27.61 37.18 -14.01
CA ILE A 186 28.08 38.26 -14.87
C ILE A 186 28.37 37.66 -16.24
N ALA A 187 27.80 38.17 -17.31
CA ALA A 187 27.99 37.58 -18.62
C ALA A 187 28.01 38.57 -19.78
N THR A 188 28.63 38.18 -20.90
CA THR A 188 28.36 38.81 -22.19
C THR A 188 27.17 38.14 -22.88
N PRO A 189 26.28 38.88 -23.57
CA PRO A 189 24.99 38.35 -24.06
C PRO A 189 25.10 37.08 -24.93
N LEU A 190 25.96 37.10 -25.95
CA LEU A 190 26.12 35.97 -26.86
C LEU A 190 26.73 34.73 -26.20
N CYS A 191 27.60 34.90 -25.20
CA CYS A 191 28.17 33.78 -24.47
C CYS A 191 27.11 33.13 -23.56
N LEU A 192 26.31 33.96 -22.87
CA LEU A 192 25.19 33.51 -22.06
C LEU A 192 24.20 32.68 -22.91
N LEU A 193 23.76 33.20 -24.05
CA LEU A 193 22.86 32.49 -24.96
C LEU A 193 23.45 31.18 -25.45
N ARG A 194 24.73 31.18 -25.86
CA ARG A 194 25.42 29.96 -26.30
C ARG A 194 25.44 28.89 -25.20
N VAL A 195 25.73 29.26 -23.95
CA VAL A 195 25.71 28.32 -22.82
C VAL A 195 24.28 27.84 -22.53
N MET A 196 23.29 28.74 -22.55
CA MET A 196 21.88 28.38 -22.36
C MET A 196 21.42 27.37 -23.41
N HIS A 197 21.69 27.60 -24.70
CA HIS A 197 21.28 26.68 -25.78
C HIS A 197 22.09 25.38 -25.79
N LYS A 198 23.41 25.43 -25.56
CA LYS A 198 24.28 24.24 -25.57
C LYS A 198 23.80 23.16 -24.60
N TYR A 199 23.18 23.56 -23.49
CA TYR A 199 22.67 22.65 -22.47
C TYR A 199 21.14 22.67 -22.34
N ASP A 200 20.41 23.11 -23.38
CA ASP A 200 18.94 23.16 -23.40
C ASP A 200 18.33 23.81 -22.13
N HIS A 201 18.92 24.93 -21.71
CA HIS A 201 18.56 25.68 -20.51
C HIS A 201 18.69 24.92 -19.18
N LEU A 202 19.35 23.75 -19.16
CA LEU A 202 19.51 22.92 -17.96
C LEU A 202 20.61 23.41 -17.01
N VAL A 203 21.64 24.08 -17.54
CA VAL A 203 22.83 24.53 -16.77
C VAL A 203 22.71 26.01 -16.35
N VAL A 204 22.11 26.85 -17.20
CA VAL A 204 21.82 28.26 -16.91
C VAL A 204 20.44 28.59 -17.48
N ASN A 205 19.55 29.15 -16.65
CA ASN A 205 18.28 29.75 -17.07
C ASN A 205 17.96 30.98 -16.17
N LEU A 206 16.90 31.77 -16.44
CA LEU A 206 16.73 33.11 -15.84
C LEU A 206 15.41 33.37 -15.08
N LYS A 207 14.61 32.33 -14.81
CA LYS A 207 13.31 32.37 -14.08
C LYS A 207 13.35 32.92 -12.62
N ARG A 208 14.52 33.08 -11.96
CA ARG A 208 14.74 33.63 -10.60
C ARG A 208 15.55 34.93 -10.65
N CYS A 209 15.92 35.39 -11.84
CA CYS A 209 16.65 36.63 -11.98
C CYS A 209 15.72 37.79 -11.60
N CYS A 210 15.82 38.25 -10.36
CA CYS A 210 15.04 39.37 -9.82
C CYS A 210 15.68 40.72 -10.16
N HIS A 211 16.98 40.72 -10.48
CA HIS A 211 17.76 41.91 -10.77
C HIS A 211 18.55 41.73 -12.06
N LEU A 212 18.17 42.49 -13.09
CA LEU A 212 18.93 42.61 -14.34
C LEU A 212 19.72 43.92 -14.31
N VAL A 213 21.03 43.83 -14.47
CA VAL A 213 21.94 44.98 -14.56
C VAL A 213 22.56 45.00 -15.95
N LEU A 214 22.47 46.13 -16.65
CA LEU A 214 23.09 46.35 -17.95
C LEU A 214 24.30 47.29 -17.77
N ASP A 215 25.50 46.73 -17.84
CA ASP A 215 26.78 47.45 -17.85
C ASP A 215 27.10 47.89 -19.29
N ASP A 216 27.30 49.20 -19.49
CA ASP A 216 27.28 49.88 -20.80
C ASP A 216 25.92 49.74 -21.53
N GLY A 217 24.83 50.08 -20.83
CA GLY A 217 23.46 49.93 -21.31
C GLY A 217 23.19 50.54 -22.69
N GLU A 218 23.80 51.68 -23.01
CA GLU A 218 23.70 52.32 -24.34
C GLU A 218 24.17 51.40 -25.47
N ARG A 219 25.30 50.71 -25.28
CA ARG A 219 25.81 49.73 -26.26
C ARG A 219 25.00 48.46 -26.26
N LEU A 220 24.63 47.96 -25.08
CA LEU A 220 23.87 46.72 -24.97
C LEU A 220 22.50 46.82 -25.61
N ILE A 221 21.83 47.96 -25.45
CA ILE A 221 20.50 48.20 -26.02
C ILE A 221 20.59 48.43 -27.53
N GLU A 222 21.59 49.17 -28.03
CA GLU A 222 21.75 49.43 -29.47
C GLU A 222 22.24 48.20 -30.26
N GLU A 223 23.14 47.40 -29.69
CA GLU A 223 23.82 46.31 -30.38
C GLU A 223 23.15 44.94 -30.17
N PHE A 224 22.42 44.75 -29.07
CA PHE A 224 21.83 43.45 -28.67
C PHE A 224 20.33 43.54 -28.33
N THR A 225 19.59 44.44 -29.00
CA THR A 225 18.17 44.70 -28.72
C THR A 225 17.32 43.42 -28.74
N GLU A 226 17.53 42.53 -29.72
CA GLU A 226 16.70 41.33 -29.90
C GLU A 226 17.06 40.24 -28.87
N GLU A 227 18.33 40.12 -28.48
CA GLU A 227 18.80 39.20 -27.45
C GLU A 227 18.30 39.61 -26.05
N VAL A 228 18.22 40.92 -25.78
CA VAL A 228 17.66 41.45 -24.52
C VAL A 228 16.15 41.20 -24.45
N LYS A 229 15.42 41.31 -25.57
CA LYS A 229 13.97 41.00 -25.64
C LYS A 229 13.67 39.52 -25.39
N LEU A 230 14.56 38.59 -25.75
CA LEU A 230 14.39 37.15 -25.50
C LEU A 230 14.41 36.77 -24.00
N LEU A 231 14.90 37.65 -23.11
CA LEU A 231 14.99 37.40 -21.67
C LEU A 231 13.66 37.57 -20.92
N GLU A 232 12.65 38.18 -21.54
CA GLU A 232 11.31 38.37 -20.95
C GLU A 232 10.47 37.07 -20.87
N GLY A 233 10.98 35.94 -21.38
CA GLY A 233 10.16 34.76 -21.72
C GLY A 233 10.04 33.63 -20.68
N SER A 234 10.48 33.81 -19.43
CA SER A 234 10.55 32.67 -18.49
C SER A 234 9.36 32.64 -17.51
N ARG A 235 8.32 31.87 -17.86
CA ARG A 235 7.09 31.70 -17.05
C ARG A 235 7.31 30.73 -15.88
N GLY A 236 7.07 31.18 -14.66
CA GLY A 236 6.89 30.41 -13.44
C GLY A 236 5.59 29.59 -13.46
N ARG A 237 5.56 28.53 -12.64
CA ARG A 237 4.47 27.55 -12.59
C ARG A 237 3.89 27.52 -11.18
N LYS A 238 2.55 27.57 -11.07
CA LYS A 238 1.86 27.35 -9.80
C LYS A 238 2.22 25.97 -9.25
N ALA A 239 2.73 25.91 -8.02
CA ALA A 239 3.18 24.67 -7.40
C ALA A 239 2.51 24.48 -6.04
N VAL A 240 2.23 23.23 -5.66
CA VAL A 240 1.75 22.86 -4.32
C VAL A 240 2.74 21.89 -3.69
N VAL A 241 3.21 22.21 -2.48
CA VAL A 241 4.04 21.34 -1.64
C VAL A 241 3.18 20.79 -0.51
N CYS A 242 2.84 19.50 -0.58
CA CYS A 242 2.03 18.83 0.41
C CYS A 242 2.89 18.23 1.53
N THR A 243 2.42 18.40 2.76
CA THR A 243 3.06 17.94 4.00
C THR A 243 2.02 17.21 4.86
N SER A 244 2.47 16.21 5.63
CA SER A 244 1.58 15.39 6.45
C SER A 244 1.34 15.98 7.84
N SER A 245 2.22 16.87 8.32
CA SER A 245 2.15 17.47 9.66
C SER A 245 2.19 18.99 9.63
N HIS A 246 1.61 19.59 10.66
CA HIS A 246 1.64 21.04 10.90
C HIS A 246 3.07 21.59 11.00
N GLU A 247 3.96 20.87 11.69
CA GLU A 247 5.37 21.28 11.87
C GLU A 247 6.13 21.30 10.53
N SER A 248 5.95 20.27 9.70
CA SER A 248 6.55 20.21 8.36
C SER A 248 6.07 21.36 7.48
N ALA A 249 4.78 21.70 7.52
CA ALA A 249 4.22 22.82 6.76
C ALA A 249 4.89 24.15 7.13
N LEU A 250 4.99 24.46 8.43
CA LEU A 250 5.65 25.69 8.91
C LEU A 250 7.13 25.73 8.55
N LYS A 251 7.84 24.61 8.73
CA LYS A 251 9.27 24.51 8.42
C LYS A 251 9.53 24.76 6.94
N VAL A 252 8.79 24.07 6.07
CA VAL A 252 8.92 24.21 4.62
C VAL A 252 8.58 25.63 4.16
N HIS A 253 7.52 26.23 4.70
CA HIS A 253 7.16 27.60 4.37
C HIS A 253 8.26 28.61 4.73
N ARG A 254 8.81 28.53 5.95
CA ARG A 254 9.94 29.38 6.37
C ARG A 254 11.17 29.20 5.48
N LEU A 255 11.48 27.96 5.09
CA LEU A 255 12.60 27.63 4.21
C LEU A 255 12.42 28.27 2.82
N LEU A 256 11.22 28.20 2.25
CA LEU A 256 10.93 28.84 0.96
C LEU A 256 11.02 30.37 1.06
N GLN A 257 10.53 30.95 2.17
CA GLN A 257 10.64 32.40 2.41
C GLN A 257 12.09 32.87 2.56
N SER A 258 12.95 32.10 3.24
CA SER A 258 14.37 32.45 3.37
C SER A 258 15.12 32.44 2.02
N GLU A 259 14.60 31.70 1.04
CA GLU A 259 15.11 31.63 -0.33
C GLU A 259 14.45 32.63 -1.29
N SER A 260 13.69 33.59 -0.75
CA SER A 260 12.93 34.60 -1.48
C SER A 260 11.91 34.01 -2.48
N ILE A 261 11.36 32.84 -2.16
CA ILE A 261 10.30 32.19 -2.96
C ILE A 261 8.95 32.72 -2.48
N PHE A 262 8.09 33.15 -3.41
CA PHE A 262 6.73 33.58 -3.10
C PHE A 262 5.89 32.37 -2.66
N ALA A 263 5.79 32.18 -1.34
CA ALA A 263 5.17 31.01 -0.74
C ALA A 263 3.92 31.36 0.09
N LEU A 264 2.79 30.74 -0.28
CA LEU A 264 1.55 30.72 0.49
C LEU A 264 1.57 29.54 1.48
N LEU A 265 0.81 29.61 2.56
CA LEU A 265 0.78 28.59 3.61
C LEU A 265 -0.66 28.24 4.01
N LEU A 266 -0.93 26.93 4.09
CA LEU A 266 -2.19 26.36 4.50
C LEU A 266 -1.94 25.27 5.57
N HIS A 267 -2.42 25.48 6.79
CA HIS A 267 -2.38 24.51 7.87
C HIS A 267 -3.66 24.57 8.72
N ASP A 268 -3.90 23.53 9.51
CA ASP A 268 -5.12 23.38 10.33
C ASP A 268 -5.32 24.44 11.43
N GLY A 269 -4.24 25.03 11.94
CA GLY A 269 -4.32 26.17 12.87
C GLY A 269 -4.85 27.49 12.27
N LEU A 270 -5.08 27.59 10.95
CA LEU A 270 -5.60 28.81 10.33
C LEU A 270 -7.14 28.91 10.50
N PRO A 271 -7.67 30.10 10.83
CA PRO A 271 -9.11 30.31 10.79
C PRO A 271 -9.63 30.22 9.35
N MET A 272 -10.88 29.77 9.17
CA MET A 272 -11.49 29.58 7.84
C MET A 272 -11.47 30.82 6.94
N VAL A 273 -11.49 32.02 7.53
CA VAL A 273 -11.35 33.28 6.78
C VAL A 273 -9.97 33.38 6.13
N SER A 274 -8.91 33.02 6.85
CA SER A 274 -7.55 32.97 6.31
C SER A 274 -7.37 31.88 5.26
N VAL A 275 -8.00 30.71 5.44
CA VAL A 275 -8.03 29.64 4.42
C VAL A 275 -8.63 30.15 3.10
N ARG A 276 -9.75 30.88 3.17
CA ARG A 276 -10.34 31.52 1.98
C ARG A 276 -9.44 32.62 1.42
N GLY A 277 -8.77 33.39 2.28
CA GLY A 277 -7.77 34.38 1.87
C GLY A 277 -6.65 33.77 1.04
N VAL A 278 -6.10 32.63 1.47
CA VAL A 278 -5.07 31.89 0.74
C VAL A 278 -5.60 31.35 -0.60
N ALA A 279 -6.83 30.82 -0.63
CA ALA A 279 -7.45 30.37 -1.89
C ALA A 279 -7.68 31.52 -2.88
N ASN A 280 -8.10 32.69 -2.39
CA ASN A 280 -8.28 33.88 -3.20
C ASN A 280 -6.94 34.40 -3.73
N GLU A 281 -5.90 34.43 -2.90
CA GLU A 281 -4.54 34.84 -3.30
C GLU A 281 -4.00 33.89 -4.36
N TRP A 282 -4.17 32.58 -4.20
CA TRP A 282 -3.80 31.58 -5.21
C TRP A 282 -4.54 31.75 -6.55
N ALA A 283 -5.81 32.14 -6.50
CA ALA A 283 -6.63 32.37 -7.68
C ALA A 283 -6.36 33.72 -8.36
N ALA A 284 -5.70 34.65 -7.65
CA ALA A 284 -5.41 35.98 -8.17
C ALA A 284 -4.49 35.90 -9.41
N PRO A 285 -4.63 36.84 -10.36
CA PRO A 285 -3.73 36.92 -11.49
C PRO A 285 -2.32 37.30 -11.01
N HIS A 286 -1.38 36.37 -11.19
CA HIS A 286 0.03 36.62 -10.92
C HIS A 286 0.78 36.87 -12.23
N LYS A 287 1.86 37.66 -12.15
CA LYS A 287 2.78 37.77 -13.29
C LYS A 287 3.37 36.40 -13.58
N ASP A 288 3.56 36.09 -14.85
CA ASP A 288 4.11 34.80 -15.28
C ASP A 288 5.42 34.47 -14.55
N THR A 289 6.27 35.44 -14.20
CA THR A 289 7.54 35.24 -13.48
C THR A 289 7.41 35.06 -11.95
N CYS A 290 6.20 35.18 -11.38
CA CYS A 290 5.98 35.22 -9.92
C CYS A 290 4.83 34.28 -9.50
N ALA A 291 4.72 33.11 -10.13
CA ALA A 291 3.71 32.13 -9.75
C ALA A 291 3.94 31.63 -8.30
N PRO A 292 2.89 31.54 -7.47
CA PRO A 292 3.02 31.16 -6.06
C PRO A 292 3.34 29.67 -5.89
N VAL A 293 4.06 29.38 -4.80
CA VAL A 293 4.19 28.03 -4.24
C VAL A 293 3.29 27.93 -3.00
N LEU A 294 2.30 27.05 -3.02
CA LEU A 294 1.46 26.80 -1.85
C LEU A 294 2.04 25.65 -1.02
N VAL A 295 2.37 25.90 0.23
CA VAL A 295 2.70 24.85 1.21
C VAL A 295 1.42 24.47 1.94
N ALA A 296 1.01 23.21 1.86
CA ALA A 296 -0.26 22.75 2.41
C ALA A 296 -0.12 21.50 3.28
N GLN A 297 -0.81 21.50 4.42
CA GLN A 297 -1.03 20.31 5.25
C GLN A 297 -2.23 19.50 4.72
N ASP A 298 -2.14 18.18 4.76
CA ASP A 298 -3.14 17.28 4.16
C ASP A 298 -4.58 17.47 4.66
N ASN A 299 -4.78 17.67 5.96
CA ASN A 299 -6.11 17.73 6.58
C ASN A 299 -6.94 18.96 6.18
N ILE A 300 -6.28 20.02 5.73
CA ILE A 300 -6.91 21.29 5.36
C ILE A 300 -6.95 21.50 3.83
N LEU A 301 -6.20 20.71 3.07
CA LEU A 301 -6.06 20.84 1.61
C LEU A 301 -7.41 20.84 0.87
N SER A 302 -8.35 20.00 1.30
CA SER A 302 -9.70 19.88 0.70
C SER A 302 -10.53 21.15 0.82
N TRP A 303 -10.27 22.00 1.81
CA TRP A 303 -11.02 23.22 2.09
C TRP A 303 -10.60 24.40 1.21
N ALA A 304 -9.39 24.36 0.64
CA ALA A 304 -8.85 25.42 -0.20
C ALA A 304 -9.28 25.31 -1.67
N GLY A 305 -9.78 24.15 -2.12
CA GLY A 305 -10.31 23.98 -3.48
C GLY A 305 -9.27 24.13 -4.60
N ILE A 306 -7.99 23.91 -4.30
CA ILE A 306 -6.89 24.04 -5.26
C ILE A 306 -6.93 22.90 -6.27
N ARG A 307 -6.96 23.22 -7.58
CA ARG A 307 -7.12 22.22 -8.66
C ARG A 307 -6.32 22.52 -9.94
N ASP A 308 -5.81 23.74 -10.09
CA ASP A 308 -5.10 24.25 -11.27
C ASP A 308 -3.56 24.28 -11.10
N ALA A 309 -3.03 23.61 -10.08
CA ALA A 309 -1.59 23.54 -9.86
C ALA A 309 -0.92 22.84 -11.04
N ALA A 310 0.22 23.38 -11.47
CA ALA A 310 1.03 22.79 -12.53
C ALA A 310 2.05 21.79 -11.98
N VAL A 311 2.45 21.94 -10.72
CA VAL A 311 3.44 21.08 -10.05
C VAL A 311 2.91 20.65 -8.70
N LEU A 312 2.93 19.35 -8.42
CA LEU A 312 2.67 18.79 -7.10
C LEU A 312 3.97 18.25 -6.51
N VAL A 313 4.28 18.60 -5.27
CA VAL A 313 5.44 18.08 -4.53
C VAL A 313 4.96 17.39 -3.27
N HIS A 314 5.19 16.09 -3.17
CA HIS A 314 5.03 15.33 -1.94
C HIS A 314 6.33 15.47 -1.14
N TYR A 315 6.35 16.39 -0.16
CA TYR A 315 7.51 16.59 0.72
C TYR A 315 7.74 15.38 1.63
N ASP A 316 6.66 14.81 2.14
CA ASP A 316 6.59 13.57 2.91
C ASP A 316 5.49 12.64 2.36
N VAL A 317 5.36 11.43 2.91
CA VAL A 317 4.26 10.50 2.59
C VAL A 317 3.37 10.36 3.83
N PRO A 318 2.04 10.56 3.73
CA PRO A 318 1.16 10.43 4.88
C PRO A 318 1.00 8.96 5.26
N GLU A 319 1.60 8.58 6.40
CA GLU A 319 1.71 7.18 6.84
C GLU A 319 0.36 6.54 7.19
N LEU A 320 -0.60 7.34 7.63
CA LEU A 320 -1.89 6.86 8.15
C LEU A 320 -3.02 6.78 7.12
N SER A 321 -2.81 7.29 5.89
CA SER A 321 -3.92 7.43 4.94
C SER A 321 -3.46 7.40 3.48
N ARG A 322 -3.69 6.26 2.83
CA ARG A 322 -3.63 6.13 1.36
C ARG A 322 -4.57 7.12 0.68
N PHE A 323 -5.71 7.40 1.31
CA PHE A 323 -6.65 8.41 0.84
C PHE A 323 -5.99 9.80 0.80
N ASN A 324 -5.29 10.22 1.85
CA ASN A 324 -4.60 11.53 1.87
C ASN A 324 -3.52 11.60 0.80
N PHE A 325 -2.70 10.55 0.66
CA PHE A 325 -1.69 10.49 -0.40
C PHE A 325 -2.33 10.65 -1.78
N GLY A 326 -3.42 9.93 -2.05
CA GLY A 326 -4.14 10.05 -3.31
C GLY A 326 -4.80 11.40 -3.50
N PHE A 327 -5.42 11.95 -2.45
CA PHE A 327 -6.11 13.23 -2.49
C PHE A 327 -5.18 14.39 -2.85
N ARG A 328 -3.88 14.33 -2.53
CA ARG A 328 -2.89 15.34 -2.97
C ARG A 328 -2.89 15.55 -4.49
N PHE A 329 -3.18 14.53 -5.30
CA PHE A 329 -3.30 14.65 -6.75
C PHE A 329 -4.51 15.48 -7.21
N SER A 330 -5.48 15.75 -6.33
CA SER A 330 -6.61 16.64 -6.66
C SER A 330 -6.15 18.05 -7.02
N CYS A 331 -4.99 18.48 -6.51
CA CYS A 331 -4.36 19.77 -6.83
C CYS A 331 -4.07 19.96 -8.32
N LEU A 332 -3.93 18.85 -9.07
CA LEU A 332 -3.62 18.83 -10.51
C LEU A 332 -4.88 18.62 -11.38
N ALA A 333 -6.06 18.46 -10.77
CA ALA A 333 -7.22 17.89 -11.43
C ALA A 333 -7.71 18.65 -12.68
N GLU A 334 -7.58 19.98 -12.72
CA GLU A 334 -7.97 20.77 -13.90
C GLU A 334 -6.95 20.67 -15.04
N ARG A 335 -5.73 20.19 -14.75
CA ARG A 335 -4.67 19.98 -15.75
C ARG A 335 -4.53 18.51 -16.17
N MET A 336 -5.13 17.58 -15.44
CA MET A 336 -5.19 16.17 -15.82
C MET A 336 -6.09 16.00 -17.05
N ARG A 337 -5.49 15.61 -18.18
CA ARG A 337 -6.22 15.43 -19.43
C ARG A 337 -6.65 13.98 -19.60
N SER A 338 -7.72 13.79 -20.36
CA SER A 338 -8.06 12.46 -20.89
C SER A 338 -6.94 11.99 -21.81
N PHE A 339 -6.59 10.70 -21.76
CA PHE A 339 -5.56 10.09 -22.61
C PHE A 339 -5.86 10.23 -24.12
N ASP A 340 -7.12 10.48 -24.49
CA ASP A 340 -7.59 10.69 -25.88
C ASP A 340 -7.45 12.13 -26.38
N ALA A 341 -7.01 13.07 -25.54
CA ALA A 341 -6.88 14.47 -25.93
C ALA A 341 -5.80 14.63 -27.01
N LYS A 342 -6.19 14.51 -28.29
CA LYS A 342 -5.37 14.88 -29.44
C LYS A 342 -5.31 16.39 -29.55
N GLY A 343 -4.30 16.97 -28.93
CA GLY A 343 -3.90 18.36 -29.14
C GLY A 343 -2.45 18.52 -28.74
N ASP A 344 -1.68 19.24 -29.56
CA ASP A 344 -0.39 19.80 -29.16
C ASP A 344 -0.64 20.79 -28.02
N SER A 345 -0.70 20.27 -26.79
CA SER A 345 -0.61 21.11 -25.60
C SER A 345 0.84 21.47 -25.40
N ASP A 346 1.09 22.75 -25.11
CA ASP A 346 2.38 23.19 -24.63
C ASP A 346 2.87 22.24 -23.51
N PRO A 347 4.05 21.61 -23.63
CA PRO A 347 4.62 20.77 -22.58
C PRO A 347 4.64 21.48 -21.22
N ARG A 348 4.65 22.82 -21.21
CA ARG A 348 4.61 23.68 -20.02
C ARG A 348 3.27 23.65 -19.28
N ASP A 349 2.17 23.31 -19.95
CA ASP A 349 0.84 23.16 -19.34
C ASP A 349 0.58 21.77 -18.75
N SER A 350 1.42 20.79 -19.08
CA SER A 350 1.29 19.43 -18.57
C SER A 350 1.55 19.38 -17.06
N PRO A 351 0.66 18.79 -16.25
CA PRO A 351 0.89 18.65 -14.81
C PRO A 351 2.05 17.69 -14.56
N LEU A 352 2.81 17.90 -13.49
CA LEU A 352 3.85 16.96 -13.06
C LEU A 352 3.87 16.82 -11.53
N ALA A 353 4.36 15.69 -11.06
CA ALA A 353 4.48 15.37 -9.64
C ALA A 353 5.95 15.07 -9.26
N HIS A 354 6.35 15.51 -8.07
CA HIS A 354 7.61 15.18 -7.43
C HIS A 354 7.34 14.45 -6.13
N LEU A 355 8.06 13.36 -5.89
CA LEU A 355 7.98 12.57 -4.67
C LEU A 355 9.35 12.51 -4.00
N ILE A 356 9.46 13.08 -2.80
CA ILE A 356 10.67 13.02 -2.00
C ILE A 356 10.53 11.85 -1.01
N LEU A 357 11.37 10.83 -1.18
CA LEU A 357 11.38 9.62 -0.38
C LEU A 357 12.64 9.54 0.45
N THR A 358 12.51 8.91 1.61
CA THR A 358 13.61 8.69 2.54
C THR A 358 13.50 7.31 3.18
N ARG A 359 14.53 6.88 3.90
CA ARG A 359 14.52 5.58 4.61
C ARG A 359 13.37 5.43 5.61
N ASP A 360 12.84 6.54 6.14
CA ASP A 360 11.72 6.53 7.09
C ASP A 360 10.45 5.96 6.44
N ASN A 361 10.38 5.99 5.10
CA ASN A 361 9.29 5.42 4.32
C ASN A 361 9.44 3.90 4.08
N ALA A 362 10.35 3.20 4.78
CA ALA A 362 10.58 1.76 4.62
C ALA A 362 9.30 0.91 4.77
N HIS A 363 8.42 1.26 5.70
CA HIS A 363 7.16 0.54 5.92
C HIS A 363 6.12 0.76 4.79
N LEU A 364 6.34 1.70 3.86
CA LEU A 364 5.49 1.92 2.69
C LEU A 364 6.20 1.58 1.39
N SER A 365 7.48 1.18 1.44
CA SER A 365 8.35 1.06 0.27
C SER A 365 7.78 0.13 -0.80
N VAL A 366 7.22 -1.03 -0.41
CA VAL A 366 6.57 -1.98 -1.31
C VAL A 366 5.41 -1.32 -2.09
N GLN A 367 4.52 -0.62 -1.39
CA GLN A 367 3.33 -0.01 -1.99
C GLN A 367 3.71 1.19 -2.87
N LEU A 368 4.70 1.98 -2.43
CA LEU A 368 5.21 3.12 -3.18
C LEU A 368 5.95 2.67 -4.44
N ALA A 369 6.77 1.60 -4.38
CA ALA A 369 7.45 1.06 -5.56
C ALA A 369 6.44 0.54 -6.60
N GLU A 370 5.38 -0.15 -6.16
CA GLU A 370 4.28 -0.59 -7.03
C GLU A 370 3.60 0.63 -7.68
N PHE A 371 3.21 1.63 -6.89
CA PHE A 371 2.61 2.88 -7.40
C PHE A 371 3.51 3.57 -8.43
N LEU A 372 4.80 3.72 -8.14
CA LEU A 372 5.78 4.35 -9.03
C LEU A 372 5.92 3.61 -10.36
N THR A 373 5.94 2.27 -10.31
CA THR A 373 5.97 1.44 -11.50
C THR A 373 4.71 1.66 -12.35
N ARG A 374 3.54 1.73 -11.71
CA ARG A 374 2.25 1.92 -12.38
C ARG A 374 2.12 3.29 -13.06
N VAL A 375 2.65 4.35 -12.47
CA VAL A 375 2.70 5.68 -13.11
C VAL A 375 3.81 5.79 -14.17
N GLY A 376 4.62 4.75 -14.37
CA GLY A 376 5.74 4.74 -15.31
C GLY A 376 6.96 5.53 -14.85
N ALA A 377 7.07 5.81 -13.54
CA ALA A 377 8.23 6.49 -12.97
C ALA A 377 9.42 5.52 -12.83
N LYS A 378 10.64 6.05 -13.03
CA LYS A 378 11.86 5.30 -12.73
C LYS A 378 12.03 5.19 -11.21
N VAL A 379 11.94 3.98 -10.67
CA VAL A 379 12.18 3.71 -9.25
C VAL A 379 13.69 3.78 -8.97
N PRO A 380 14.16 4.59 -8.01
CA PRO A 380 15.58 4.62 -7.66
C PRO A 380 16.06 3.24 -7.15
N PRO A 381 17.22 2.71 -7.60
CA PRO A 381 17.67 1.36 -7.22
C PRO A 381 17.79 1.13 -5.71
N ALA A 382 18.25 2.15 -4.97
CA ALA A 382 18.34 2.08 -3.51
C ALA A 382 16.96 2.01 -2.82
N PHE A 383 15.92 2.59 -3.43
CA PHE A 383 14.55 2.49 -2.91
C PHE A 383 13.89 1.16 -3.32
N GLU A 384 14.20 0.65 -4.51
CA GLU A 384 13.79 -0.68 -4.94
C GLU A 384 14.38 -1.77 -4.03
N GLN A 385 15.66 -1.64 -3.64
CA GLN A 385 16.27 -2.49 -2.63
C GLN A 385 15.51 -2.43 -1.29
N LEU A 386 15.20 -1.22 -0.81
CA LEU A 386 14.41 -1.04 0.43
C LEU A 386 13.02 -1.68 0.34
N ALA A 387 12.38 -1.65 -0.83
CA ALA A 387 11.10 -2.32 -1.09
C ALA A 387 11.25 -3.85 -1.02
N ASN A 388 12.30 -4.41 -1.62
CA ASN A 388 12.55 -5.85 -1.61
C ASN A 388 12.89 -6.36 -0.19
N GLU A 389 13.69 -5.61 0.57
CA GLU A 389 14.00 -5.92 1.98
C GLU A 389 12.74 -5.92 2.85
N GLU A 390 11.90 -4.90 2.71
CA GLU A 390 10.62 -4.81 3.43
C GLU A 390 9.66 -5.94 3.03
N LEU A 391 9.60 -6.30 1.74
CA LEU A 391 8.79 -7.41 1.26
C LEU A 391 9.24 -8.73 1.88
N GLN A 392 10.55 -8.98 1.91
CA GLN A 392 11.12 -10.18 2.52
C GLN A 392 10.86 -10.22 4.02
N ARG A 393 10.99 -9.08 4.71
CA ARG A 393 10.70 -8.94 6.14
C ARG A 393 9.24 -9.28 6.46
N ARG A 394 8.29 -8.84 5.63
CA ARG A 394 6.86 -9.19 5.76
C ARG A 394 6.62 -10.66 5.46
N ALA A 395 7.21 -11.17 4.37
CA ALA A 395 7.04 -12.54 3.94
C ALA A 395 7.55 -13.54 4.97
N CYS A 396 8.58 -13.20 5.76
CA CYS A 396 9.19 -14.06 6.77
C CYS A 396 9.00 -13.55 8.22
N ASN A 397 7.96 -12.75 8.49
CA ASN A 397 7.71 -12.23 9.84
C ASN A 397 7.36 -13.38 10.80
N PRO A 398 8.18 -13.66 11.84
CA PRO A 398 7.96 -14.79 12.75
C PRO A 398 6.75 -14.61 13.68
N GLU A 399 6.26 -13.39 13.85
CA GLU A 399 5.07 -13.09 14.67
C GLU A 399 3.76 -13.38 13.95
N ARG A 400 3.82 -13.75 12.65
CA ARG A 400 2.66 -14.01 11.81
C ARG A 400 2.60 -15.49 11.42
N PRO A 401 1.41 -16.11 11.39
CA PRO A 401 1.26 -17.48 10.89
C PRO A 401 1.51 -17.53 9.37
N LEU A 402 1.82 -18.73 8.84
CA LEU A 402 1.86 -18.96 7.40
C LEU A 402 0.45 -18.78 6.84
N CYS A 403 0.33 -17.99 5.78
CA CYS A 403 -0.94 -17.66 5.13
C CYS A 403 -1.79 -18.91 4.83
N ALA A 404 -3.02 -18.95 5.34
CA ALA A 404 -3.93 -20.08 5.16
C ALA A 404 -4.20 -20.38 3.68
N HIS A 405 -4.45 -19.36 2.85
CA HIS A 405 -4.64 -19.55 1.41
C HIS A 405 -3.39 -20.08 0.71
N LEU A 406 -2.19 -19.68 1.14
CA LEU A 406 -0.94 -20.24 0.63
C LEU A 406 -0.83 -21.73 0.98
N LYS A 407 -1.26 -22.13 2.19
CA LYS A 407 -1.28 -23.52 2.63
C LYS A 407 -2.30 -24.36 1.87
N SER A 408 -3.52 -23.84 1.67
CA SER A 408 -4.59 -24.57 0.98
C SER A 408 -4.36 -24.66 -0.53
N PHE A 409 -3.94 -23.55 -1.16
CA PHE A 409 -4.02 -23.40 -2.63
C PHE A 409 -2.67 -23.18 -3.30
N GLY A 410 -1.57 -23.10 -2.54
CA GLY A 410 -0.24 -22.80 -3.07
C GLY A 410 -0.09 -21.36 -3.57
N ARG A 411 -1.09 -20.49 -3.39
CA ARG A 411 -1.04 -19.07 -3.75
C ARG A 411 -1.97 -18.23 -2.87
N CYS A 412 -1.60 -16.99 -2.63
CA CYS A 412 -2.49 -15.96 -2.07
C CYS A 412 -2.90 -14.99 -3.17
N LEU A 413 -4.18 -14.62 -3.22
CA LEU A 413 -4.70 -13.68 -4.21
C LEU A 413 -4.58 -12.20 -3.78
N ALA A 414 -4.30 -11.96 -2.50
CA ALA A 414 -3.96 -10.65 -1.93
C ALA A 414 -2.59 -10.67 -1.24
N PRO A 415 -1.49 -11.02 -1.94
CA PRO A 415 -0.17 -11.08 -1.33
C PRO A 415 0.26 -9.69 -0.80
N PRO A 416 1.31 -9.61 0.04
CA PRO A 416 1.76 -8.35 0.66
C PRO A 416 2.14 -7.24 -0.35
N THR A 417 2.27 -7.61 -1.62
CA THR A 417 2.61 -6.78 -2.77
C THR A 417 1.42 -6.17 -3.49
N THR A 418 0.17 -6.53 -3.17
CA THR A 418 -1.01 -5.94 -3.81
C THR A 418 -1.52 -4.73 -3.03
N SER A 419 -1.77 -3.63 -3.74
CA SER A 419 -2.58 -2.52 -3.23
C SER A 419 -3.96 -3.04 -2.73
N GLY A 420 -4.45 -2.59 -1.58
CA GLY A 420 -5.72 -3.06 -0.95
C GLY A 420 -5.55 -3.68 0.45
N THR A 421 -6.48 -4.59 0.82
CA THR A 421 -6.47 -5.47 2.02
C THR A 421 -5.39 -6.55 1.88
N ALA A 422 -4.14 -6.12 1.81
CA ALA A 422 -2.99 -7.01 1.73
C ALA A 422 -3.02 -8.05 2.87
N CYS A 423 -2.78 -9.31 2.52
CA CYS A 423 -2.70 -10.40 3.47
C CYS A 423 -1.63 -10.10 4.51
N ARG A 424 -2.02 -10.21 5.79
CA ARG A 424 -1.17 -9.87 6.94
C ARG A 424 -0.31 -11.04 7.40
N ASP A 425 -0.58 -12.23 6.88
CA ASP A 425 0.14 -13.44 7.19
C ASP A 425 1.42 -13.56 6.38
N ARG A 426 2.35 -14.36 6.89
CA ARG A 426 3.65 -14.53 6.24
C ARG A 426 3.48 -15.45 5.03
N HIS A 427 4.26 -15.20 3.99
CA HIS A 427 4.22 -15.95 2.71
C HIS A 427 5.53 -16.69 2.42
N GLY A 428 6.47 -16.65 3.36
CA GLY A 428 7.74 -17.35 3.35
C GLY A 428 7.81 -18.37 4.47
N VAL A 429 8.46 -19.49 4.17
CA VAL A 429 8.79 -20.55 5.13
C VAL A 429 10.00 -20.10 5.94
N VAL A 430 9.87 -20.12 7.27
CA VAL A 430 10.94 -19.76 8.22
C VAL A 430 11.40 -21.04 8.90
N ALA A 431 12.63 -21.48 8.62
CA ALA A 431 13.14 -22.77 9.08
C ALA A 431 13.03 -22.98 10.60
N ALA A 432 13.22 -21.94 11.41
CA ALA A 432 13.10 -22.03 12.87
C ALA A 432 11.66 -22.31 13.36
N LEU A 433 10.65 -21.93 12.58
CA LEU A 433 9.23 -22.07 12.93
C LEU A 433 8.57 -23.27 12.24
N ASP A 434 8.94 -23.50 10.98
CA ASP A 434 8.28 -24.42 10.06
C ASP A 434 8.99 -25.76 9.90
N ARG A 435 10.14 -25.96 10.53
CA ARG A 435 10.76 -27.29 10.59
C ARG A 435 9.78 -28.26 11.26
N PRO A 436 9.52 -29.44 10.67
CA PRO A 436 8.69 -30.46 11.29
C PRO A 436 9.11 -30.69 12.73
N ARG A 437 8.12 -30.70 13.63
CA ARG A 437 8.37 -30.99 15.03
C ARG A 437 8.79 -32.45 15.13
N GLY A 438 9.85 -32.75 15.88
CA GLY A 438 10.32 -34.11 16.13
C GLY A 438 9.41 -34.91 17.07
N TRP A 439 8.09 -34.69 16.99
CA TRP A 439 7.11 -35.40 17.80
C TRP A 439 6.87 -36.78 17.20
N ARG A 440 6.78 -37.80 18.06
CA ARG A 440 6.63 -39.19 17.63
C ARG A 440 5.38 -39.39 16.76
N HIS A 441 4.29 -38.70 17.08
CA HIS A 441 3.01 -38.75 16.37
C HIS A 441 2.95 -37.90 15.09
N LEU A 442 4.01 -37.18 14.72
CA LEU A 442 4.04 -36.30 13.55
C LEU A 442 5.05 -36.79 12.50
N PRO A 443 4.67 -37.71 11.60
CA PRO A 443 5.56 -38.22 10.57
C PRO A 443 5.77 -37.20 9.44
N THR A 444 6.98 -37.19 8.87
CA THR A 444 7.32 -36.31 7.73
C THR A 444 7.14 -36.97 6.36
N SER A 445 6.95 -38.29 6.32
CA SER A 445 6.77 -39.11 5.12
C SER A 445 5.95 -40.36 5.45
N GLY A 446 5.59 -41.12 4.41
CA GLY A 446 4.82 -42.36 4.55
C GLY A 446 3.31 -42.15 4.52
N GLU A 447 2.57 -43.11 5.06
CA GLU A 447 1.12 -43.08 5.21
C GLU A 447 0.73 -42.95 6.69
N VAL A 448 -0.39 -42.28 6.93
CA VAL A 448 -0.96 -42.04 8.25
C VAL A 448 -2.41 -42.49 8.30
N ARG A 449 -2.82 -43.04 9.43
CA ARG A 449 -4.22 -43.22 9.80
C ARG A 449 -4.58 -42.12 10.79
N ILE A 450 -5.58 -41.32 10.45
CA ILE A 450 -5.97 -40.14 11.22
C ILE A 450 -7.43 -40.20 11.65
N PHE A 451 -7.76 -39.49 12.73
CA PHE A 451 -9.13 -39.22 13.17
C PHE A 451 -9.36 -37.71 13.24
N VAL A 452 -10.32 -37.21 12.48
CA VAL A 452 -10.59 -35.77 12.40
C VAL A 452 -11.27 -35.29 13.68
N THR A 453 -10.65 -34.31 14.35
CA THR A 453 -11.12 -33.74 15.62
C THR A 453 -11.92 -32.47 15.43
N LYS A 454 -11.57 -31.67 14.42
CA LYS A 454 -12.26 -30.41 14.11
C LYS A 454 -12.12 -30.07 12.65
N MET A 455 -13.23 -29.76 12.00
CA MET A 455 -13.24 -29.20 10.66
C MET A 455 -13.12 -27.67 10.70
N VAL A 456 -12.29 -27.09 9.84
CA VAL A 456 -12.15 -25.63 9.68
C VAL A 456 -12.81 -25.17 8.39
N ASP A 457 -12.48 -25.81 7.27
CA ASP A 457 -13.15 -25.63 5.98
C ASP A 457 -13.20 -26.98 5.22
N ALA A 458 -13.68 -26.97 3.96
CA ALA A 458 -13.86 -28.20 3.16
C ALA A 458 -12.57 -29.03 2.93
N THR A 459 -11.38 -28.44 3.09
CA THR A 459 -10.07 -29.07 2.86
C THR A 459 -9.11 -28.95 4.04
N TYR A 460 -9.45 -28.13 5.03
CA TYR A 460 -8.62 -27.83 6.18
C TYR A 460 -9.31 -28.30 7.47
N PHE A 461 -8.63 -29.16 8.23
CA PHE A 461 -9.11 -29.69 9.50
C PHE A 461 -7.96 -30.01 10.44
N TYR A 462 -8.29 -30.25 11.70
CA TYR A 462 -7.39 -30.80 12.71
C TYR A 462 -7.70 -32.29 12.91
N ALA A 463 -6.67 -33.07 13.20
CA ALA A 463 -6.81 -34.51 13.40
C ALA A 463 -5.80 -35.07 14.41
N TRP A 464 -6.12 -36.23 14.98
CA TRP A 464 -5.13 -37.08 15.65
C TRP A 464 -4.49 -38.00 14.63
N VAL A 465 -3.17 -38.19 14.73
CA VAL A 465 -2.48 -39.28 14.03
C VAL A 465 -2.54 -40.51 14.93
N LEU A 466 -3.31 -41.51 14.51
CA LEU A 466 -3.50 -42.76 15.25
C LEU A 466 -2.36 -43.74 14.98
N GLU A 467 -1.97 -43.85 13.70
CA GLU A 467 -0.90 -44.73 13.25
C GLU A 467 -0.13 -44.09 12.10
N HIS A 468 1.13 -44.49 11.94
CA HIS A 468 1.88 -44.22 10.72
C HIS A 468 2.74 -45.41 10.30
N TRP A 469 2.97 -45.54 9.00
CA TRP A 469 3.84 -46.54 8.41
C TRP A 469 4.50 -45.99 7.14
N ASP A 470 5.72 -46.43 6.86
CA ASP A 470 6.41 -46.05 5.63
C ASP A 470 6.69 -47.31 4.78
N PRO A 471 5.93 -47.51 3.68
CA PRO A 471 6.16 -48.64 2.77
C PRO A 471 7.56 -48.64 2.14
N ALA A 472 8.23 -47.49 2.08
CA ALA A 472 9.56 -47.36 1.47
C ALA A 472 10.70 -47.68 2.46
N ALA A 473 10.45 -47.56 3.77
CA ALA A 473 11.47 -47.80 4.80
C ALA A 473 11.74 -49.29 5.05
N ASP A 474 10.75 -50.16 4.86
CA ASP A 474 10.90 -51.61 4.96
C ASP A 474 10.13 -52.33 3.83
N PRO A 475 10.77 -52.57 2.68
CA PRO A 475 10.15 -53.27 1.55
C PRO A 475 9.87 -54.75 1.82
N THR A 476 10.41 -55.34 2.89
CA THR A 476 10.28 -56.77 3.23
C THR A 476 9.10 -57.08 4.14
N ALA A 477 8.56 -56.07 4.83
CA ALA A 477 7.36 -56.20 5.64
C ALA A 477 6.10 -56.10 4.76
N GLY A 478 5.66 -57.22 4.17
CA GLY A 478 4.53 -57.26 3.24
C GLY A 478 3.25 -56.61 3.80
N LYS A 479 2.53 -55.78 3.00
CA LYS A 479 1.21 -55.11 3.22
C LYS A 479 0.83 -54.60 4.62
N GLY A 480 1.74 -54.58 5.57
CA GLY A 480 1.56 -54.26 6.97
C GLY A 480 2.92 -54.14 7.63
N GLY A 481 3.79 -53.26 7.08
CA GLY A 481 5.01 -52.82 7.76
C GLY A 481 4.70 -52.39 9.19
N ALA A 482 5.70 -52.46 10.08
CA ALA A 482 5.56 -52.21 11.52
C ALA A 482 4.94 -50.83 11.79
N ALA A 483 3.61 -50.76 11.73
CA ALA A 483 2.86 -49.53 11.90
C ALA A 483 3.09 -49.06 13.32
N VAL A 484 3.54 -47.83 13.45
CA VAL A 484 3.74 -47.21 14.76
C VAL A 484 2.40 -46.67 15.20
N VAL A 485 1.81 -47.33 16.18
CA VAL A 485 0.60 -46.90 16.86
C VAL A 485 0.95 -45.85 17.90
N HIS A 486 0.19 -44.76 17.92
CA HIS A 486 0.35 -43.66 18.87
C HIS A 486 -0.73 -43.77 19.95
N THR A 487 -0.30 -43.96 21.20
CA THR A 487 -1.15 -44.12 22.40
C THR A 487 -1.01 -42.95 23.38
N GLU A 488 -0.11 -42.00 23.08
CA GLU A 488 0.30 -40.93 23.98
C GLU A 488 -0.86 -39.97 24.31
N PHE A 489 -1.77 -39.76 23.36
CA PHE A 489 -2.97 -38.95 23.59
C PHE A 489 -3.93 -39.63 24.58
N GLN A 490 -4.18 -40.93 24.40
CA GLN A 490 -5.06 -41.71 25.27
C GLN A 490 -4.50 -41.77 26.69
N GLU A 491 -3.18 -41.94 26.83
CA GLU A 491 -2.48 -41.90 28.12
C GLU A 491 -2.62 -40.54 28.81
N ALA A 492 -2.44 -39.44 28.06
CA ALA A 492 -2.60 -38.08 28.57
C ALA A 492 -4.05 -37.79 29.00
N MET A 493 -5.04 -38.26 28.23
CA MET A 493 -6.45 -38.12 28.56
C MET A 493 -6.82 -38.90 29.82
N LEU A 494 -6.34 -40.14 29.97
CA LEU A 494 -6.56 -40.94 31.18
C LEU A 494 -5.98 -40.27 32.42
N GLU A 495 -4.77 -39.72 32.33
CA GLU A 495 -4.15 -38.98 33.42
C GLU A 495 -4.91 -37.69 33.76
N MET A 496 -5.32 -36.92 32.74
CA MET A 496 -6.07 -35.68 32.95
C MET A 496 -7.43 -35.96 33.61
N ASN A 497 -8.14 -36.98 33.14
CA ASN A 497 -9.41 -37.40 33.73
C ASN A 497 -9.22 -37.88 35.18
N ALA A 498 -8.18 -38.68 35.46
CA ALA A 498 -7.86 -39.12 36.82
C ALA A 498 -7.50 -37.93 37.74
N TYR A 499 -6.87 -36.89 37.21
CA TYR A 499 -6.52 -35.68 37.97
C TYR A 499 -7.77 -34.89 38.40
N PHE A 500 -8.73 -34.70 37.49
CA PHE A 500 -9.98 -33.97 37.74
C PHE A 500 -11.09 -34.84 38.37
N ALA A 501 -11.02 -36.17 38.31
CA ALA A 501 -12.00 -37.05 38.95
C ALA A 501 -12.02 -36.95 40.49
N VAL A 502 -11.03 -36.31 41.12
CA VAL A 502 -10.96 -36.13 42.58
C VAL A 502 -11.87 -34.98 43.02
N PRO A 503 -12.99 -35.24 43.72
CA PRO A 503 -13.91 -34.18 44.13
C PRO A 503 -13.31 -33.31 45.24
N GLY A 504 -13.59 -32.00 45.22
CA GLY A 504 -13.41 -31.13 46.38
C GLY A 504 -11.96 -30.74 46.75
N GLY A 505 -11.22 -30.13 45.82
CA GLY A 505 -9.91 -29.51 46.11
C GLY A 505 -9.53 -28.42 45.11
N ASP A 506 -8.36 -27.79 45.29
CA ASP A 506 -7.85 -26.65 44.50
C ASP A 506 -7.72 -26.90 42.98
N ARG A 507 -7.93 -28.15 42.54
CA ARG A 507 -7.81 -28.60 41.14
C ARG A 507 -8.91 -28.05 40.23
N HIS A 508 -10.10 -27.81 40.78
CA HIS A 508 -11.25 -27.23 40.04
C HIS A 508 -11.36 -25.72 40.23
N ILE A 509 -10.42 -25.11 40.96
CA ILE A 509 -10.38 -23.67 41.16
C ILE A 509 -9.63 -23.06 39.98
N GLY A 510 -10.36 -22.34 39.14
CA GLY A 510 -9.75 -21.56 38.06
C GLY A 510 -9.02 -20.32 38.57
N LEU A 511 -8.43 -19.57 37.65
CA LEU A 511 -7.69 -18.36 38.00
C LEU A 511 -8.57 -17.35 38.76
N GLY A 512 -8.02 -16.82 39.85
CA GLY A 512 -8.69 -15.80 40.68
C GLY A 512 -8.76 -14.44 39.97
N GLU A 513 -9.58 -13.52 40.50
CA GLU A 513 -9.78 -12.19 39.90
C GLU A 513 -8.49 -11.33 39.83
N ASN A 514 -7.53 -11.60 40.72
CA ASN A 514 -6.23 -10.93 40.75
C ASN A 514 -5.13 -11.69 40.00
N GLU A 515 -5.46 -12.82 39.36
CA GLU A 515 -4.50 -13.66 38.63
C GLU A 515 -4.69 -13.49 37.11
N SER A 516 -3.63 -13.08 36.43
CA SER A 516 -3.61 -12.98 34.97
C SER A 516 -2.94 -14.21 34.35
N PRO A 517 -3.56 -14.88 33.37
CA PRO A 517 -2.90 -15.97 32.68
C PRO A 517 -1.70 -15.46 31.88
N VAL A 518 -0.66 -16.28 31.81
CA VAL A 518 0.50 -16.04 30.94
C VAL A 518 0.14 -16.40 29.50
N VAL A 519 0.31 -15.44 28.57
CA VAL A 519 0.21 -15.71 27.13
C VAL A 519 1.25 -16.76 26.72
N GLY A 520 0.81 -17.79 26.00
CA GLY A 520 1.60 -18.98 25.70
C GLY A 520 1.56 -20.06 26.78
N GLY A 521 1.00 -19.78 27.96
CA GLY A 521 0.83 -20.75 29.04
C GLY A 521 -0.27 -21.78 28.75
N VAL A 522 -0.12 -22.98 29.34
CA VAL A 522 -1.01 -24.14 29.13
C VAL A 522 -1.86 -24.38 30.37
N TYR A 523 -3.17 -24.49 30.17
CA TYR A 523 -4.21 -24.65 31.19
C TYR A 523 -5.21 -25.73 30.76
N ALA A 524 -6.13 -26.11 31.63
CA ALA A 524 -7.28 -26.91 31.28
C ALA A 524 -8.55 -26.07 31.23
N VAL A 525 -9.49 -26.45 30.38
CA VAL A 525 -10.86 -25.92 30.35
C VAL A 525 -11.82 -27.10 30.29
N GLU A 526 -12.80 -27.10 31.18
CA GLU A 526 -13.95 -28.01 31.09
C GLU A 526 -14.85 -27.55 29.94
N VAL A 527 -15.00 -28.40 28.92
CA VAL A 527 -15.79 -28.12 27.71
C VAL A 527 -17.21 -28.68 27.82
N ASP A 528 -17.33 -29.86 28.42
CA ASP A 528 -18.56 -30.57 28.74
C ASP A 528 -18.38 -31.22 30.12
N ALA A 529 -19.47 -31.71 30.72
CA ALA A 529 -19.43 -32.29 32.07
C ALA A 529 -18.38 -33.40 32.17
N ASP A 530 -17.42 -33.22 33.09
CA ASP A 530 -16.27 -34.12 33.31
C ASP A 530 -15.36 -34.32 32.07
N GLN A 531 -15.43 -33.43 31.08
CA GLN A 531 -14.59 -33.45 29.89
C GLN A 531 -13.70 -32.20 29.83
N PHE A 532 -12.40 -32.43 29.94
CA PHE A 532 -11.40 -31.37 30.01
C PHE A 532 -10.56 -31.34 28.74
N HIS A 533 -10.24 -30.14 28.27
CA HIS A 533 -9.30 -29.92 27.18
C HIS A 533 -8.05 -29.20 27.70
N ARG A 534 -6.87 -29.60 27.23
CA ARG A 534 -5.66 -28.79 27.37
C ARG A 534 -5.73 -27.62 26.38
N VAL A 535 -5.56 -26.41 26.89
CA VAL A 535 -5.64 -25.18 26.11
C VAL A 535 -4.40 -24.31 26.32
N GLN A 536 -3.95 -23.66 25.26
CA GLN A 536 -2.89 -22.66 25.31
C GLN A 536 -3.49 -21.26 25.19
N VAL A 537 -3.08 -20.33 26.05
CA VAL A 537 -3.54 -18.93 26.00
C VAL A 537 -2.88 -18.21 24.83
N VAL A 538 -3.69 -17.70 23.91
CA VAL A 538 -3.25 -16.97 22.70
C VAL A 538 -3.22 -15.47 22.97
N SER A 539 -4.28 -14.94 23.57
CA SER A 539 -4.39 -13.51 23.90
C SER A 539 -5.31 -13.30 25.10
N VAL A 540 -5.19 -12.15 25.77
CA VAL A 540 -6.08 -11.72 26.85
C VAL A 540 -6.72 -10.41 26.43
N MET A 541 -8.05 -10.34 26.45
CA MET A 541 -8.81 -9.21 25.95
C MET A 541 -9.89 -8.79 26.95
N PRO A 542 -10.19 -7.48 27.06
CA PRO A 542 -11.36 -7.01 27.79
C PRO A 542 -12.65 -7.41 27.08
N GLU A 543 -13.69 -7.74 27.84
CA GLU A 543 -15.01 -8.06 27.30
C GLU A 543 -15.65 -6.81 26.67
N SER A 544 -16.01 -6.91 25.38
CA SER A 544 -16.64 -5.81 24.64
C SER A 544 -18.10 -5.65 25.05
N GLY A 545 -18.36 -4.82 26.06
CA GLY A 545 -19.69 -4.43 26.54
C GLY A 545 -19.59 -3.41 27.67
N GLY A 546 -20.25 -2.26 27.53
CA GLY A 546 -20.04 -1.09 28.39
C GLY A 546 -20.41 -1.24 29.88
N VAL A 547 -19.86 -0.31 30.67
CA VAL A 547 -20.05 -0.01 32.10
C VAL A 547 -19.02 -0.66 33.07
N ALA A 548 -18.20 0.22 33.67
CA ALA A 548 -17.46 0.22 34.94
C ALA A 548 -16.71 -1.03 35.49
N CYS A 549 -16.83 -2.23 34.92
CA CYS A 549 -16.04 -3.40 35.33
C CYS A 549 -15.91 -4.40 34.17
N SER A 550 -14.96 -4.19 33.26
CA SER A 550 -14.71 -5.12 32.15
C SER A 550 -14.13 -6.43 32.68
N SER A 551 -14.90 -7.51 32.62
CA SER A 551 -14.38 -8.84 32.93
C SER A 551 -13.38 -9.25 31.83
N LEU A 552 -12.23 -9.81 32.20
CA LEU A 552 -11.22 -10.25 31.23
C LEU A 552 -11.60 -11.63 30.67
N ARG A 553 -11.36 -11.84 29.37
CA ARG A 553 -11.45 -13.15 28.73
C ARG A 553 -10.13 -13.51 28.07
N ALA A 554 -9.80 -14.79 28.09
CA ALA A 554 -8.68 -15.34 27.35
C ALA A 554 -9.19 -15.94 26.05
N GLU A 555 -8.55 -15.61 24.94
CA GLU A 555 -8.60 -16.41 23.73
C GLU A 555 -7.63 -17.58 23.90
N VAL A 556 -8.14 -18.80 23.73
CA VAL A 556 -7.36 -20.02 23.94
C VAL A 556 -7.45 -20.95 22.75
N PHE A 557 -6.36 -21.64 22.45
CA PHE A 557 -6.27 -22.69 21.43
C PHE A 557 -6.34 -24.06 22.08
N HIS A 558 -7.23 -24.93 21.61
CA HIS A 558 -7.41 -26.30 22.10
C HIS A 558 -6.31 -27.19 21.55
N MET A 559 -5.27 -27.46 22.35
CA MET A 559 -4.02 -28.09 21.88
C MET A 559 -4.23 -29.48 21.29
N ASP A 560 -5.20 -30.22 21.83
CA ASP A 560 -5.41 -31.62 21.46
C ASP A 560 -6.58 -31.84 20.51
N HIS A 561 -7.41 -30.83 20.28
CA HIS A 561 -8.59 -30.96 19.42
C HIS A 561 -8.59 -29.97 18.24
N GLY A 562 -7.77 -28.93 18.33
CA GLY A 562 -7.65 -27.88 17.33
C GLY A 562 -8.66 -26.74 17.49
N GLY A 563 -8.29 -25.58 16.93
CA GLY A 563 -9.09 -24.37 16.90
C GLY A 563 -9.16 -23.59 18.22
N SER A 564 -9.78 -22.41 18.16
CA SER A 564 -9.78 -21.44 19.26
C SER A 564 -11.15 -21.21 19.87
N SER A 565 -11.19 -20.75 21.12
CA SER A 565 -12.41 -20.32 21.83
C SER A 565 -12.12 -19.17 22.80
N LYS A 566 -13.14 -18.40 23.19
CA LYS A 566 -13.02 -17.32 24.18
C LYS A 566 -13.59 -17.76 25.53
N VAL A 567 -12.74 -17.87 26.54
CA VAL A 567 -13.10 -18.37 27.88
C VAL A 567 -12.89 -17.30 28.95
N ALA A 568 -13.75 -17.30 29.97
CA ALA A 568 -13.54 -16.47 31.15
C ALA A 568 -12.32 -16.97 31.94
N LEU A 569 -11.56 -16.07 32.58
CA LEU A 569 -10.32 -16.46 33.28
C LEU A 569 -10.57 -17.50 34.38
N ARG A 570 -11.69 -17.38 35.10
CA ARG A 570 -12.12 -18.36 36.12
C ARG A 570 -12.39 -19.77 35.61
N ARG A 571 -12.45 -19.98 34.29
CA ARG A 571 -12.58 -21.31 33.67
C ARG A 571 -11.23 -21.93 33.29
N LEU A 572 -10.13 -21.19 33.43
CA LEU A 572 -8.78 -21.70 33.21
C LEU A 572 -8.31 -22.42 34.47
N LEU A 573 -8.28 -23.74 34.41
CA LEU A 573 -7.85 -24.62 35.48
C LEU A 573 -6.34 -24.89 35.38
N ARG A 574 -5.66 -24.98 36.52
CA ARG A 574 -4.23 -25.32 36.55
C ARG A 574 -4.02 -26.80 36.22
N LEU A 575 -3.08 -27.06 35.32
CA LEU A 575 -2.67 -28.42 34.97
C LEU A 575 -1.41 -28.85 35.74
N PRO A 576 -1.28 -30.14 36.05
CA PRO A 576 0.00 -30.73 36.45
C PRO A 576 1.10 -30.41 35.44
N GLU A 577 2.31 -30.17 35.92
CA GLU A 577 3.45 -29.77 35.09
C GLU A 577 3.76 -30.80 33.97
N ARG A 578 3.56 -32.10 34.24
CA ARG A 578 3.69 -33.16 33.23
C ARG A 578 2.74 -32.94 32.05
N LEU A 579 1.44 -32.80 32.31
CA LEU A 579 0.41 -32.59 31.29
C LEU A 579 0.59 -31.26 30.56
N ALA A 580 1.04 -30.21 31.26
CA ALA A 580 1.31 -28.90 30.65
C ALA A 580 2.52 -28.92 29.68
N ARG A 581 3.50 -29.82 29.89
CA ARG A 581 4.71 -29.94 29.06
C ARG A 581 4.56 -30.86 27.83
N LEU A 582 3.51 -31.69 27.78
CA LEU A 582 3.28 -32.58 26.63
C LEU A 582 2.96 -31.76 25.36
N PRO A 583 3.44 -32.18 24.17
CA PRO A 583 3.14 -31.49 22.94
C PRO A 583 1.63 -31.53 22.60
N PRO A 584 1.14 -30.61 21.75
CA PRO A 584 -0.19 -30.73 21.14
C PRO A 584 -0.36 -32.07 20.41
N PHE A 585 -1.49 -32.76 20.65
CA PHE A 585 -1.82 -34.00 19.94
C PHE A 585 -2.62 -33.78 18.66
N ALA A 586 -3.32 -32.64 18.52
CA ALA A 586 -3.95 -32.28 17.25
C ALA A 586 -2.89 -31.79 16.26
N VAL A 587 -2.85 -32.44 15.10
CA VAL A 587 -2.08 -32.01 13.94
C VAL A 587 -3.00 -31.27 12.98
N GLU A 588 -2.46 -30.26 12.33
CA GLU A 588 -3.17 -29.50 11.32
C GLU A 588 -3.07 -30.25 9.98
N VAL A 589 -4.18 -30.43 9.26
CA VAL A 589 -4.22 -31.25 8.04
C VAL A 589 -4.87 -30.49 6.89
N PHE A 590 -4.19 -30.51 5.74
CA PHE A 590 -4.71 -30.03 4.47
C PHE A 590 -4.85 -31.19 3.48
N CYS A 591 -6.05 -31.36 2.93
CA CYS A 591 -6.33 -32.26 1.81
C CYS A 591 -5.89 -31.59 0.50
N CYS A 592 -4.95 -32.19 -0.25
CA CYS A 592 -4.42 -31.56 -1.46
C CYS A 592 -5.26 -31.87 -2.71
N ARG A 593 -4.93 -31.17 -3.80
CA ARG A 593 -5.51 -31.33 -5.16
C ARG A 593 -6.99 -30.99 -5.27
N VAL A 594 -7.52 -30.22 -4.33
CA VAL A 594 -8.88 -29.68 -4.39
C VAL A 594 -8.82 -28.15 -4.23
N GLN A 595 -9.71 -27.45 -4.93
CA GLN A 595 -9.90 -26.00 -4.81
C GLN A 595 -11.38 -25.69 -5.02
N PRO A 596 -11.89 -24.53 -4.55
CA PRO A 596 -13.24 -24.10 -4.84
C PRO A 596 -13.51 -24.10 -6.34
N GLN A 597 -14.76 -24.43 -6.70
CA GLN A 597 -15.22 -24.36 -8.09
C GLN A 597 -15.05 -22.92 -8.62
N ASP A 598 -14.77 -22.78 -9.92
CA ASP A 598 -14.57 -21.49 -10.58
C ASP A 598 -13.44 -20.61 -10.01
N ARG A 599 -12.57 -21.19 -9.17
CA ARG A 599 -11.49 -20.49 -8.44
C ARG A 599 -12.04 -19.43 -7.47
N ASP A 600 -13.19 -19.71 -6.88
CA ASP A 600 -13.72 -18.90 -5.80
C ASP A 600 -12.74 -18.82 -4.61
N LEU A 601 -12.88 -17.78 -3.79
CA LEU A 601 -11.99 -17.49 -2.66
C LEU A 601 -12.30 -18.35 -1.44
N GLU A 602 -13.55 -18.79 -1.35
CA GLU A 602 -14.11 -19.50 -0.20
C GLU A 602 -14.80 -20.78 -0.66
N TRP A 603 -14.92 -21.73 0.26
CA TRP A 603 -15.73 -22.91 0.02
C TRP A 603 -17.20 -22.55 0.18
N THR A 604 -18.03 -23.10 -0.71
CA THR A 604 -19.48 -22.97 -0.53
C THR A 604 -19.92 -23.80 0.68
N PHE A 605 -21.00 -23.38 1.33
CA PHE A 605 -21.61 -24.13 2.43
C PHE A 605 -21.91 -25.59 2.04
N GLN A 606 -22.34 -25.84 0.80
CA GLN A 606 -22.61 -27.19 0.30
C GLN A 606 -21.32 -28.04 0.22
N ALA A 607 -20.20 -27.44 -0.22
CA ALA A 607 -18.91 -28.11 -0.24
C ALA A 607 -18.45 -28.45 1.18
N GLU A 608 -18.60 -27.52 2.13
CA GLU A 608 -18.30 -27.76 3.53
C GLU A 608 -19.17 -28.85 4.15
N CYS A 609 -20.49 -28.84 3.94
CA CYS A 609 -21.37 -29.91 4.41
C CYS A 609 -21.00 -31.28 3.81
N THR A 610 -20.65 -31.31 2.53
CA THR A 610 -20.24 -32.54 1.85
C THR A 610 -18.95 -33.08 2.46
N SER A 611 -17.92 -32.24 2.60
CA SER A 611 -16.66 -32.60 3.25
C SER A 611 -16.90 -33.02 4.71
N HIS A 612 -17.73 -32.32 5.46
CA HIS A 612 -18.10 -32.67 6.83
C HIS A 612 -18.64 -34.10 6.91
N SER A 613 -19.55 -34.47 6.00
CA SER A 613 -20.09 -35.83 5.94
C SER A 613 -19.03 -36.88 5.59
N LEU A 614 -17.97 -36.52 4.86
CA LEU A 614 -16.90 -37.44 4.44
C LEU A 614 -15.86 -37.67 5.54
N VAL A 615 -15.61 -36.67 6.38
CA VAL A 615 -14.49 -36.67 7.34
C VAL A 615 -14.91 -36.89 8.79
N THR A 616 -16.08 -36.42 9.20
CA THR A 616 -16.50 -36.43 10.60
C THR A 616 -16.80 -37.84 11.08
N GLU A 617 -16.38 -38.14 12.32
CA GLU A 617 -16.55 -39.46 12.98
C GLU A 617 -15.98 -40.64 12.17
N LYS A 618 -14.98 -40.38 11.33
CA LYS A 618 -14.38 -41.39 10.45
C LYS A 618 -12.87 -41.39 10.58
N GLU A 619 -12.31 -42.59 10.57
CA GLU A 619 -10.88 -42.77 10.38
C GLU A 619 -10.55 -42.70 8.89
N LEU A 620 -9.54 -41.91 8.56
CA LEU A 620 -9.06 -41.70 7.20
C LEU A 620 -7.61 -42.13 7.09
N VAL A 621 -7.24 -42.62 5.91
CA VAL A 621 -5.85 -42.93 5.58
C VAL A 621 -5.36 -41.94 4.55
N GLY A 622 -4.25 -41.27 4.86
CA GLY A 622 -3.64 -40.28 3.99
C GLY A 622 -2.17 -40.57 3.74
N LYS A 623 -1.66 -40.24 2.55
CA LYS A 623 -0.22 -40.25 2.28
C LYS A 623 0.36 -38.85 2.51
N VAL A 624 1.41 -38.76 3.33
CA VAL A 624 2.10 -37.48 3.61
C VAL A 624 2.86 -37.02 2.38
N VAL A 625 2.52 -35.84 1.86
CA VAL A 625 3.25 -35.20 0.74
C VAL A 625 4.12 -34.04 1.17
N LEU A 626 3.76 -33.37 2.28
CA LEU A 626 4.55 -32.31 2.88
C LEU A 626 4.24 -32.25 4.39
N CYS A 627 5.25 -31.95 5.19
CA CYS A 627 5.10 -31.60 6.60
C CYS A 627 5.84 -30.28 6.86
N LEU A 628 5.16 -29.31 7.48
CA LEU A 628 5.76 -28.05 7.96
C LEU A 628 5.23 -27.77 9.37
N GLY A 629 6.12 -27.58 10.35
CA GLY A 629 5.73 -27.32 11.73
C GLY A 629 4.88 -28.45 12.31
N ASN A 630 3.60 -28.17 12.56
CA ASN A 630 2.56 -29.13 13.00
C ASN A 630 1.52 -29.41 11.89
N THR A 631 1.86 -29.10 10.65
CA THR A 631 0.94 -29.19 9.50
C THR A 631 1.33 -30.34 8.59
N LEU A 632 0.36 -31.17 8.24
CA LEU A 632 0.46 -32.24 7.27
C LEU A 632 -0.38 -31.92 6.03
N TRP A 633 0.21 -32.12 4.87
CA TRP A 633 -0.51 -32.15 3.60
C TRP A 633 -0.64 -33.61 3.18
N LEU A 634 -1.87 -34.05 2.93
CA LEU A 634 -2.20 -35.45 2.64
C LEU A 634 -2.78 -35.60 1.23
N ASP A 635 -2.23 -36.55 0.47
CA ASP A 635 -2.68 -36.86 -0.89
C ASP A 635 -2.23 -38.27 -1.37
N PRO A 636 -3.19 -39.17 -1.69
CA PRO A 636 -4.63 -39.01 -1.50
C PRO A 636 -5.00 -39.12 -0.01
N LEU A 637 -6.17 -38.59 0.37
CA LEU A 637 -6.82 -38.84 1.66
C LEU A 637 -8.12 -39.62 1.41
N VAL A 638 -8.21 -40.83 1.98
CA VAL A 638 -9.28 -41.77 1.66
C VAL A 638 -9.84 -42.46 2.90
N LYS A 639 -11.12 -42.81 2.84
CA LYS A 639 -11.72 -43.78 3.77
C LYS A 639 -11.48 -45.19 3.20
N ARG A 640 -10.88 -46.08 4.00
CA ARG A 640 -10.76 -47.51 3.64
C ARG A 640 -11.88 -48.28 4.33
N THR A 641 -12.57 -49.15 3.58
CA THR A 641 -13.59 -50.06 4.11
C THR A 641 -13.21 -51.48 3.74
N TYR A 642 -13.27 -52.40 4.71
CA TYR A 642 -13.15 -53.82 4.40
C TYR A 642 -14.39 -54.25 3.62
N LEU A 643 -14.17 -54.97 2.52
CA LEU A 643 -15.26 -55.66 1.83
C LEU A 643 -15.59 -56.91 2.64
N ASP A 644 -16.87 -57.16 2.87
CA ASP A 644 -17.31 -58.43 3.43
C ASP A 644 -16.80 -59.56 2.55
N ARG A 645 -16.20 -60.58 3.16
CA ARG A 645 -15.84 -61.81 2.45
C ARG A 645 -17.16 -62.47 2.04
N SER A 646 -17.61 -62.25 0.81
CA SER A 646 -18.63 -63.07 0.17
C SER A 646 -18.11 -64.51 0.15
N GLY A 647 -18.70 -65.36 1.00
CA GLY A 647 -18.45 -66.79 1.04
C GLY A 647 -19.02 -67.52 -0.17
#